data_AF-A0A7K4IMB4-F1
#
_entry.id   AF-A0A7K4IMB4-F1
#
_cell.length_a   1.000
_cell.length_b   1.000
_cell.length_c   1.000
_cell.angle_alpha   90.00
_cell.angle_beta   90.00
_cell.angle_gamma   90.00
#
_symmetry.space_group_name_H-M   'P 1'
#
loop_
_entity.id
_entity.type
_entity.pdbx_description
1 polymer ?
#
loop_
_entity_poly.entity_id
_entity_poly.type
_entity_poly.pdbx_seq_one_letter_code
_entity_poly.pdbx_strand_id
1 'polypeptide(L)'
;ARLSALLAEDAPHAGLTGTLWIMMFVFLGPPRGQLRLFWRRLADLDTPAQDRRIESLARELRERLSGQSRVATGRFERQIHSRDIARVPHCLQKLMHHTRPHLLVQPMSEEDVLAALKFAGERRMSVFPRGVSSSAFGGVVPTRNGMVLDLSPMMGILAIDLQGLTARVQPGVRWADLASRLERCGLAPVTTPSSRFSTVGGWAATGGLGIDGFGYGPFSRAVAGIRVALMDGSVLQMTDKDSGFPDFLGTEGQLGVLTEITLRVKPKADFSSPLLVRFNSAVEAFDFLGWLSGAGEHPAHVVFYDQQRMAEENRLFRDRTGRDDNIAEERDTVLLHFDSEHLEKRFLDSIKPEAGLAPSDKPAARYLWTERFFPLKSQRLGPGLLAGEVVLSRESVPLFVERARKMSLRFGIRPAIEVIVSRCDGGTEACVAIVSFTCDPTASWRYLLSLLLVQIIVDLGVRLKGRPYGFGIWNAPFFAGSHSSGDRRRLMRRKQELDPQNLLNPNKFFRIRTRFLNLPGLIFHPAIFRTSLKVAAVFSPLLGAVARIGLPRQSHQWLVPSPEEEGGLKLAVQTALRCASCGSCVSACPAYVLTCDELVTGRSKLRMAEAWLSGEEICASEAHRSFQCLRCGLCEEVCQTRLPLRECYTVLERWVEKRHGYPQELIRGFVTRVDGDRELIRSTFGLDLPEWSADGPGLNLQDVQRKLEVKA
;
A
#
# COMPACT_ATOMS: atom_id res chain seq x y z
N ALA A 1 31.29 25.99 -3.14
CA ALA A 1 32.27 27.09 -3.32
C ALA A 1 33.60 26.65 -3.95
N ARG A 2 34.06 25.38 -3.86
CA ARG A 2 35.29 24.89 -4.53
C ARG A 2 35.05 24.05 -5.82
N LEU A 3 33.89 24.18 -6.46
CA LEU A 3 33.50 23.38 -7.64
C LEU A 3 32.96 24.22 -8.81
N SER A 4 33.23 25.53 -8.79
CA SER A 4 32.69 26.53 -9.72
C SER A 4 33.70 27.06 -10.74
N ALA A 5 34.91 26.51 -10.82
CA ALA A 5 36.02 27.11 -11.57
C ALA A 5 36.49 26.32 -12.81
N LEU A 6 35.69 25.40 -13.38
CA LEU A 6 36.23 24.44 -14.35
C LEU A 6 35.46 24.22 -15.66
N LEU A 7 34.45 25.00 -16.05
CA LEU A 7 33.76 24.74 -17.33
C LEU A 7 33.34 26.01 -18.06
N ALA A 8 34.09 26.37 -19.10
CA ALA A 8 33.74 27.30 -20.17
C ALA A 8 34.13 26.67 -21.54
N GLU A 9 33.39 27.08 -22.59
CA GLU A 9 33.62 26.93 -24.05
C GLU A 9 32.77 25.91 -24.87
N ASP A 10 31.91 26.52 -25.72
CA ASP A 10 31.55 26.29 -27.14
C ASP A 10 30.81 25.05 -27.73
N ALA A 11 29.51 25.28 -28.05
CA ALA A 11 28.76 25.23 -29.33
C ALA A 11 28.84 24.00 -30.33
N PRO A 12 28.11 23.99 -31.48
CA PRO A 12 26.80 23.36 -31.70
C PRO A 12 26.75 22.29 -32.84
N HIS A 13 25.64 21.53 -32.98
CA HIS A 13 24.94 21.16 -34.24
C HIS A 13 23.91 20.04 -34.01
N ALA A 14 22.73 20.18 -34.63
CA ALA A 14 21.54 19.36 -34.44
C ALA A 14 21.30 18.40 -35.62
N GLY A 15 20.86 17.17 -35.33
CA GLY A 15 20.29 16.23 -36.30
C GLY A 15 20.07 14.83 -35.72
N LEU A 16 18.84 14.31 -35.84
CA LEU A 16 18.43 12.89 -35.61
C LEU A 16 18.48 12.30 -34.18
N THR A 17 18.52 13.12 -33.13
CA THR A 17 18.74 12.64 -31.75
C THR A 17 17.54 12.68 -30.80
N GLY A 18 16.30 12.96 -31.23
CA GLY A 18 15.17 13.20 -30.30
C GLY A 18 14.88 12.08 -29.28
N THR A 19 15.00 10.82 -29.68
CA THR A 19 14.70 9.66 -28.82
C THR A 19 15.89 9.28 -27.92
N LEU A 20 17.12 9.44 -28.42
CA LEU A 20 18.34 9.29 -27.60
C LEU A 20 18.53 10.46 -26.64
N TRP A 21 18.05 11.66 -26.99
CA TRP A 21 18.13 12.85 -26.14
C TRP A 21 17.29 12.68 -24.89
N ILE A 22 16.10 12.09 -24.97
CA ILE A 22 15.25 11.83 -23.80
C ILE A 22 15.91 10.78 -22.88
N MET A 23 16.51 9.74 -23.44
CA MET A 23 17.32 8.80 -22.66
C MET A 23 18.53 9.51 -22.03
N MET A 24 19.33 10.27 -22.77
CA MET A 24 20.43 11.06 -22.19
C MET A 24 19.94 12.10 -21.16
N PHE A 25 18.77 12.71 -21.32
CA PHE A 25 18.21 13.66 -20.36
C PHE A 25 17.85 12.98 -19.04
N VAL A 26 17.41 11.73 -19.10
CA VAL A 26 17.10 10.89 -17.95
C VAL A 26 18.37 10.26 -17.35
N PHE A 27 19.39 9.97 -18.15
CA PHE A 27 20.61 9.26 -17.72
C PHE A 27 21.82 10.15 -17.40
N LEU A 28 21.96 11.35 -17.97
CA LEU A 28 23.14 12.23 -17.84
C LEU A 28 22.84 13.64 -17.31
N GLY A 29 21.57 14.06 -17.28
CA GLY A 29 21.15 15.39 -16.83
C GLY A 29 21.48 16.53 -17.83
N PRO A 30 20.82 17.71 -17.73
CA PRO A 30 20.96 18.78 -18.72
C PRO A 30 22.23 19.66 -18.52
N PRO A 31 22.65 20.45 -19.53
CA PRO A 31 23.71 21.46 -19.39
C PRO A 31 23.31 22.67 -18.53
N ARG A 32 24.25 23.14 -17.68
CA ARG A 32 24.06 23.96 -16.47
C ARG A 32 23.34 25.32 -16.62
N GLY A 33 23.29 25.93 -17.81
CA GLY A 33 22.69 27.26 -18.03
C GLY A 33 21.16 27.27 -18.20
N GLN A 34 20.60 26.29 -18.93
CA GLN A 34 19.15 26.16 -19.13
C GLN A 34 18.43 25.48 -17.94
N LEU A 35 19.20 24.94 -16.99
CA LEU A 35 18.70 24.30 -15.77
C LEU A 35 17.80 25.24 -14.95
N ARG A 36 18.19 26.50 -14.71
CA ARG A 36 17.40 27.35 -13.78
C ARG A 36 15.97 27.61 -14.26
N LEU A 37 15.75 27.80 -15.56
CA LEU A 37 14.43 28.04 -16.13
C LEU A 37 13.62 26.74 -16.29
N PHE A 38 14.26 25.64 -16.70
CA PHE A 38 13.64 24.32 -16.79
C PHE A 38 13.24 23.78 -15.40
N TRP A 39 14.12 23.91 -14.40
CA TRP A 39 13.83 23.55 -13.01
C TRP A 39 12.84 24.50 -12.34
N ARG A 40 12.81 25.79 -12.69
CA ARG A 40 11.70 26.70 -12.28
C ARG A 40 10.35 26.30 -12.89
N ARG A 41 10.32 25.81 -14.13
CA ARG A 41 9.09 25.29 -14.77
C ARG A 41 8.67 23.90 -14.24
N LEU A 42 9.63 23.08 -13.81
CA LEU A 42 9.40 21.79 -13.15
C LEU A 42 9.06 21.92 -11.67
N ALA A 43 9.53 22.97 -11.00
CA ALA A 43 9.19 23.27 -9.63
C ALA A 43 7.69 23.53 -9.54
N ASP A 44 7.03 22.79 -8.66
CA ASP A 44 5.75 23.19 -8.09
C ASP A 44 6.05 24.45 -7.27
N LEU A 45 6.11 25.60 -7.94
CA LEU A 45 6.38 26.88 -7.31
C LEU A 45 5.14 27.22 -6.49
N ASP A 46 5.17 26.82 -5.23
CA ASP A 46 4.26 27.33 -4.20
C ASP A 46 4.46 28.84 -4.15
N THR A 47 3.52 29.59 -4.73
CA THR A 47 3.53 31.05 -4.68
C THR A 47 2.59 31.50 -3.57
N PRO A 48 2.86 32.63 -2.90
CA PRO A 48 1.90 33.20 -1.94
C PRO A 48 0.50 33.41 -2.52
N ALA A 49 0.40 33.64 -3.84
CA ALA A 49 -0.87 33.71 -4.55
C ALA A 49 -1.61 32.36 -4.61
N GLN A 50 -0.87 31.26 -4.83
CA GLN A 50 -1.43 29.91 -4.80
C GLN A 50 -1.89 29.53 -3.40
N ASP A 51 -1.12 29.86 -2.36
CA ASP A 51 -1.51 29.58 -0.97
C ASP A 51 -2.78 30.34 -0.59
N ARG A 52 -2.89 31.63 -0.95
CA ARG A 52 -4.14 32.41 -0.76
C ARG A 52 -5.34 31.78 -1.48
N ARG A 53 -5.13 31.26 -2.70
CA ARG A 53 -6.18 30.56 -3.45
C ARG A 53 -6.59 29.26 -2.77
N ILE A 54 -5.62 28.48 -2.28
CA ILE A 54 -5.89 27.24 -1.54
C ILE A 54 -6.70 27.53 -0.28
N GLU A 55 -6.33 28.55 0.49
CA GLU A 55 -7.08 28.95 1.68
C GLU A 55 -8.49 29.45 1.37
N SER A 56 -8.67 30.20 0.28
CA SER A 56 -9.99 30.61 -0.19
C SER A 56 -10.87 29.41 -0.56
N LEU A 57 -10.32 28.43 -1.29
CA LEU A 57 -11.03 27.20 -1.63
C LEU A 57 -11.37 26.37 -0.38
N ALA A 58 -10.45 26.29 0.58
CA ALA A 58 -10.65 25.56 1.82
C ALA A 58 -11.77 26.20 2.67
N ARG A 59 -11.82 27.52 2.76
CA ARG A 59 -12.87 28.25 3.50
C ARG A 59 -14.25 27.96 2.92
N GLU A 60 -14.40 28.12 1.62
CA GLU A 60 -15.68 27.85 0.95
C GLU A 60 -16.12 26.38 1.08
N LEU A 61 -15.17 25.44 1.00
CA LEU A 61 -15.52 24.04 1.19
C LEU A 61 -15.94 23.74 2.64
N ARG A 62 -15.27 24.33 3.64
CA ARG A 62 -15.64 24.17 5.06
C ARG A 62 -17.07 24.63 5.35
N GLU A 63 -17.56 25.66 4.65
CA GLU A 63 -18.94 26.15 4.79
C GLU A 63 -19.99 25.15 4.29
N ARG A 64 -19.59 24.18 3.46
CA ARG A 64 -20.48 23.17 2.86
C ARG A 64 -20.41 21.81 3.56
N LEU A 65 -19.37 21.57 4.36
CA LEU A 65 -19.14 20.31 5.06
C LEU A 65 -19.68 20.39 6.48
N SER A 66 -19.93 19.23 7.08
CA SER A 66 -20.22 19.11 8.50
C SER A 66 -19.04 19.65 9.33
N GLY A 67 -19.34 20.18 10.52
CA GLY A 67 -18.31 20.68 11.45
C GLY A 67 -17.33 19.62 11.96
N GLN A 68 -17.62 18.34 11.71
CA GLN A 68 -16.75 17.21 12.06
C GLN A 68 -15.74 16.88 10.94
N SER A 69 -16.00 17.31 9.71
CA SER A 69 -15.09 17.11 8.58
C SER A 69 -13.86 18.00 8.66
N ARG A 70 -12.73 17.49 8.17
CA ARG A 70 -11.46 18.23 8.17
C ARG A 70 -11.03 18.59 6.76
N VAL A 71 -10.66 19.86 6.58
CA VAL A 71 -10.05 20.38 5.35
C VAL A 71 -8.68 20.94 5.67
N ALA A 72 -7.64 20.28 5.17
CA ALA A 72 -6.25 20.63 5.41
C ALA A 72 -5.59 21.26 4.18
N THR A 73 -4.82 22.31 4.44
CA THR A 73 -4.10 23.13 3.46
C THR A 73 -2.58 23.11 3.69
N GLY A 74 -2.14 22.52 4.81
CA GLY A 74 -0.73 22.34 5.17
C GLY A 74 0.09 21.73 4.04
N ARG A 75 1.24 22.34 3.75
CA ARG A 75 2.08 21.96 2.60
C ARG A 75 2.65 20.56 2.77
N PHE A 76 3.22 20.28 3.94
CA PHE A 76 3.82 18.99 4.25
C PHE A 76 2.74 17.90 4.38
N GLU A 77 1.60 18.23 5.00
CA GLU A 77 0.48 17.31 5.12
C GLU A 77 -0.06 16.87 3.76
N ARG A 78 -0.30 17.82 2.84
CA ARG A 78 -0.73 17.52 1.47
C ARG A 78 0.31 16.67 0.73
N GLN A 79 1.59 16.84 1.00
CA GLN A 79 2.68 16.07 0.39
C GLN A 79 2.76 14.62 0.90
N ILE A 80 2.54 14.36 2.19
CA ILE A 80 2.48 12.96 2.66
C ILE A 80 1.22 12.25 2.13
N HIS A 81 0.15 12.99 1.86
CA HIS A 81 -1.08 12.46 1.26
C HIS A 81 -0.98 12.24 -0.26
N SER A 82 0.12 12.68 -0.91
CA SER A 82 0.35 12.48 -2.35
C SER A 82 1.17 11.25 -2.71
N ARG A 83 1.33 10.31 -1.77
CA ARG A 83 2.19 9.13 -1.92
C ARG A 83 1.47 7.85 -1.47
N ASP A 84 1.83 6.75 -2.11
CA ASP A 84 1.51 5.39 -1.68
C ASP A 84 2.76 4.67 -1.16
N ILE A 85 2.75 3.33 -1.11
CA ILE A 85 3.90 2.57 -0.59
C ILE A 85 5.07 2.51 -1.60
N ALA A 86 4.82 2.81 -2.88
CA ALA A 86 5.84 2.74 -3.90
C ALA A 86 6.83 3.92 -3.80
N ARG A 87 8.12 3.61 -3.74
CA ARG A 87 9.19 4.62 -3.69
C ARG A 87 9.63 5.04 -5.07
N VAL A 88 8.86 5.91 -5.70
CA VAL A 88 9.21 6.44 -7.02
C VAL A 88 10.32 7.49 -6.89
N PRO A 89 11.40 7.44 -7.71
CA PRO A 89 12.41 8.48 -7.71
C PRO A 89 11.79 9.86 -7.97
N HIS A 90 12.18 10.84 -7.18
CA HIS A 90 11.56 12.17 -7.18
C HIS A 90 11.66 12.89 -8.54
N CYS A 91 12.76 12.70 -9.28
CA CYS A 91 12.93 13.22 -10.62
C CYS A 91 11.88 12.66 -11.60
N LEU A 92 11.61 11.35 -11.53
CA LEU A 92 10.61 10.67 -12.34
C LEU A 92 9.20 11.13 -11.97
N GLN A 93 8.91 11.28 -10.67
CA GLN A 93 7.62 11.78 -10.20
C GLN A 93 7.33 13.19 -10.73
N LYS A 94 8.28 14.12 -10.61
CA LYS A 94 8.15 15.52 -11.09
C LYS A 94 8.02 15.62 -12.61
N LEU A 95 8.68 14.73 -13.34
CA LEU A 95 8.58 14.66 -14.80
C LEU A 95 7.18 14.24 -15.26
N MET A 96 6.59 13.25 -14.58
CA MET A 96 5.30 12.68 -15.00
C MET A 96 4.12 13.53 -14.57
N HIS A 97 4.02 13.89 -13.29
CA HIS A 97 2.79 14.41 -12.69
C HIS A 97 3.02 15.58 -11.73
N HIS A 98 2.00 16.41 -11.56
CA HIS A 98 1.87 17.31 -10.41
C HIS A 98 1.16 16.54 -9.30
N THR A 99 1.90 16.13 -8.28
CA THR A 99 1.37 15.16 -7.30
C THR A 99 0.85 15.80 -6.02
N ARG A 100 1.27 17.02 -5.69
CA ARG A 100 0.74 17.70 -4.49
C ARG A 100 -0.69 18.20 -4.76
N PRO A 101 -1.70 17.75 -4.00
CA PRO A 101 -3.07 18.25 -4.15
C PRO A 101 -3.17 19.69 -3.62
N HIS A 102 -4.22 20.42 -4.03
CA HIS A 102 -4.57 21.71 -3.44
C HIS A 102 -5.18 21.55 -2.05
N LEU A 103 -6.09 20.58 -1.89
CA LEU A 103 -6.81 20.33 -0.65
C LEU A 103 -6.65 18.86 -0.25
N LEU A 104 -6.57 18.64 1.06
CA LEU A 104 -6.87 17.36 1.68
C LEU A 104 -8.23 17.50 2.37
N VAL A 105 -9.16 16.60 2.05
CA VAL A 105 -10.52 16.60 2.60
C VAL A 105 -10.76 15.24 3.26
N GLN A 106 -11.18 15.28 4.51
CA GLN A 106 -11.45 14.13 5.36
C GLN A 106 -12.92 14.19 5.78
N PRO A 107 -13.84 13.59 5.00
CA PRO A 107 -15.27 13.57 5.30
C PRO A 107 -15.57 12.62 6.46
N MET A 108 -16.69 12.87 7.15
CA MET A 108 -17.19 12.01 8.23
C MET A 108 -18.48 11.28 7.87
N SER A 109 -19.14 11.66 6.77
CA SER A 109 -20.45 11.17 6.34
C SER A 109 -20.56 11.05 4.82
N GLU A 110 -21.64 10.40 4.34
CA GLU A 110 -21.94 10.34 2.90
C GLU A 110 -22.28 11.74 2.36
N GLU A 111 -22.96 12.55 3.17
CA GLU A 111 -23.32 13.93 2.86
C GLU A 111 -22.08 14.80 2.65
N ASP A 112 -21.06 14.63 3.49
CA ASP A 112 -19.76 15.32 3.34
C ASP A 112 -19.05 14.92 2.03
N VAL A 113 -19.11 13.63 1.67
CA VAL A 113 -18.58 13.15 0.39
C VAL A 113 -19.30 13.82 -0.78
N LEU A 114 -20.63 13.84 -0.77
CA LEU A 114 -21.43 14.47 -1.82
C LEU A 114 -21.14 15.97 -1.93
N ALA A 115 -21.06 16.67 -0.81
CA ALA A 115 -20.71 18.09 -0.77
C ALA A 115 -19.32 18.36 -1.38
N ALA A 116 -18.32 17.52 -1.06
CA ALA A 116 -16.98 17.61 -1.64
C ALA A 116 -16.97 17.32 -3.15
N LEU A 117 -17.70 16.30 -3.62
CA LEU A 117 -17.80 15.96 -5.04
C LEU A 117 -18.50 17.07 -5.83
N LYS A 118 -19.61 17.61 -5.32
CA LYS A 118 -20.33 18.74 -5.93
C LYS A 118 -19.44 19.98 -6.03
N PHE A 119 -18.76 20.34 -4.93
CA PHE A 119 -17.79 21.44 -4.93
C PHE A 119 -16.67 21.22 -5.98
N ALA A 120 -16.16 19.98 -6.08
CA ALA A 120 -15.15 19.64 -7.06
C ALA A 120 -15.66 19.79 -8.50
N GLY A 121 -16.90 19.38 -8.78
CA GLY A 121 -17.56 19.57 -10.07
C GLY A 121 -17.69 21.05 -10.45
N GLU A 122 -18.22 21.88 -9.54
CA GLU A 122 -18.37 23.33 -9.74
C GLU A 122 -17.04 24.03 -10.01
N ARG A 123 -15.96 23.59 -9.33
CA ARG A 123 -14.61 24.17 -9.46
C ARG A 123 -13.74 23.47 -10.48
N ARG A 124 -14.28 22.49 -11.22
CA ARG A 124 -13.55 21.64 -12.17
C ARG A 124 -12.26 21.08 -11.57
N MET A 125 -12.33 20.69 -10.31
CA MET A 125 -11.22 20.19 -9.53
C MET A 125 -11.23 18.66 -9.56
N SER A 126 -10.07 18.05 -9.76
CA SER A 126 -9.99 16.58 -9.72
C SER A 126 -10.11 16.06 -8.30
N VAL A 127 -10.74 14.90 -8.14
CA VAL A 127 -10.90 14.23 -6.85
C VAL A 127 -10.10 12.94 -6.87
N PHE A 128 -9.29 12.69 -5.86
CA PHE A 128 -8.49 11.48 -5.71
C PHE A 128 -8.94 10.76 -4.43
N PRO A 129 -9.84 9.76 -4.53
CA PRO A 129 -10.26 8.96 -3.38
C PRO A 129 -9.07 8.21 -2.79
N ARG A 130 -8.98 8.21 -1.46
CA ARG A 130 -7.86 7.64 -0.71
C ARG A 130 -8.38 6.95 0.55
N GLY A 131 -7.89 5.74 0.81
CA GLY A 131 -7.93 5.10 2.14
C GLY A 131 -6.59 5.29 2.86
N VAL A 132 -6.08 4.28 3.54
CA VAL A 132 -4.75 4.37 4.20
C VAL A 132 -3.53 4.31 3.26
N SER A 133 -3.75 4.21 1.95
CA SER A 133 -2.67 4.21 0.94
C SER A 133 -1.71 3.00 1.03
N SER A 134 -2.26 1.80 1.23
CA SER A 134 -1.50 0.55 1.43
C SER A 134 -1.18 -0.24 0.16
N SER A 135 -1.54 0.27 -1.03
CA SER A 135 -1.25 -0.36 -2.34
C SER A 135 -0.04 0.29 -3.03
N ALA A 136 0.67 -0.42 -3.92
CA ALA A 136 1.85 0.10 -4.64
C ALA A 136 1.60 0.55 -6.09
N PHE A 137 0.35 0.57 -6.56
CA PHE A 137 0.05 0.73 -7.98
C PHE A 137 -0.02 2.19 -8.47
N GLY A 138 0.04 3.19 -7.58
CA GLY A 138 -0.20 4.60 -7.90
C GLY A 138 -1.68 4.98 -7.95
N GLY A 139 -2.59 4.09 -7.54
CA GLY A 139 -4.05 4.29 -7.63
C GLY A 139 -4.56 5.51 -6.87
N VAL A 140 -3.93 5.83 -5.73
CA VAL A 140 -4.29 6.97 -4.86
C VAL A 140 -3.42 8.21 -5.07
N VAL A 141 -2.35 8.11 -5.87
CA VAL A 141 -1.42 9.22 -6.10
C VAL A 141 -2.09 10.28 -6.97
N PRO A 142 -2.17 11.56 -6.55
CA PRO A 142 -2.68 12.62 -7.38
C PRO A 142 -1.81 12.79 -8.63
N THR A 143 -2.45 12.97 -9.78
CA THR A 143 -1.75 13.09 -11.08
C THR A 143 -1.74 14.52 -11.62
N ARG A 144 -2.58 15.37 -11.04
CA ARG A 144 -2.70 16.80 -11.31
C ARG A 144 -3.32 17.50 -10.09
N ASN A 145 -3.35 18.83 -10.14
CA ASN A 145 -3.99 19.66 -9.13
C ASN A 145 -5.44 19.22 -8.87
N GLY A 146 -5.80 19.11 -7.60
CA GLY A 146 -7.07 18.54 -7.18
C GLY A 146 -7.26 18.52 -5.67
N MET A 147 -8.25 17.79 -5.20
CA MET A 147 -8.39 17.40 -3.80
C MET A 147 -8.08 15.91 -3.63
N VAL A 148 -7.36 15.57 -2.58
CA VAL A 148 -7.37 14.20 -2.05
C VAL A 148 -8.58 14.09 -1.13
N LEU A 149 -9.43 13.10 -1.39
CA LEU A 149 -10.59 12.77 -0.56
C LEU A 149 -10.22 11.53 0.27
N ASP A 150 -9.75 11.76 1.49
CA ASP A 150 -9.30 10.73 2.40
C ASP A 150 -10.48 10.20 3.23
N LEU A 151 -11.01 9.06 2.81
CA LEU A 151 -12.16 8.37 3.42
C LEU A 151 -11.76 7.59 4.68
N SER A 152 -10.48 7.57 5.02
CA SER A 152 -9.97 6.77 6.14
C SER A 152 -10.56 7.11 7.51
N PRO A 153 -11.10 8.33 7.78
CA PRO A 153 -11.83 8.65 9.02
C PRO A 153 -13.29 8.13 9.07
N MET A 154 -13.90 7.75 7.94
CA MET A 154 -15.25 7.17 7.92
C MET A 154 -15.24 5.71 8.41
N MET A 155 -15.12 5.52 9.73
CA MET A 155 -14.85 4.21 10.37
C MET A 155 -16.07 3.56 11.02
N GLY A 156 -17.29 3.99 10.67
CA GLY A 156 -18.52 3.45 11.24
C GLY A 156 -18.81 2.00 10.81
N ILE A 157 -18.99 1.11 11.78
CA ILE A 157 -19.67 -0.19 11.59
C ILE A 157 -21.15 0.05 11.86
N LEU A 158 -21.94 0.21 10.81
CA LEU A 158 -23.30 0.74 10.86
C LEU A 158 -24.33 -0.28 11.35
N ALA A 159 -24.18 -1.55 10.97
CA ALA A 159 -25.05 -2.63 11.41
C ALA A 159 -24.35 -3.99 11.28
N ILE A 160 -24.66 -4.93 12.19
CA ILE A 160 -24.30 -6.34 12.08
C ILE A 160 -25.60 -7.13 12.24
N ASP A 161 -25.99 -7.85 11.18
CA ASP A 161 -27.15 -8.72 11.17
C ASP A 161 -26.70 -10.16 11.41
N LEU A 162 -27.01 -10.67 12.61
CA LEU A 162 -26.64 -12.02 13.03
C LEU A 162 -27.44 -13.10 12.28
N GLN A 163 -28.68 -12.80 11.87
CA GLN A 163 -29.54 -13.77 11.19
C GLN A 163 -29.24 -13.79 9.69
N GLY A 164 -29.15 -12.61 9.07
CA GLY A 164 -28.79 -12.46 7.66
C GLY A 164 -27.31 -12.69 7.36
N LEU A 165 -26.46 -12.82 8.39
CA LEU A 165 -25.00 -12.95 8.27
C LEU A 165 -24.39 -11.86 7.40
N THR A 166 -24.73 -10.60 7.69
CA THR A 166 -24.16 -9.43 7.00
C THR A 166 -23.67 -8.35 7.97
N ALA A 167 -22.72 -7.54 7.50
CA ALA A 167 -22.25 -6.35 8.19
C ALA A 167 -22.23 -5.15 7.24
N ARG A 168 -22.89 -4.05 7.60
CA ARG A 168 -22.85 -2.79 6.86
C ARG A 168 -21.79 -1.88 7.47
N VAL A 169 -20.87 -1.39 6.65
CA VAL A 169 -19.70 -0.64 7.10
C VAL A 169 -19.42 0.56 6.20
N GLN A 170 -18.90 1.63 6.79
CA GLN A 170 -18.33 2.75 6.06
C GLN A 170 -16.98 2.37 5.42
N PRO A 171 -16.53 3.07 4.35
CA PRO A 171 -15.34 2.70 3.57
C PRO A 171 -14.04 2.75 4.37
N GLY A 172 -13.95 3.61 5.39
CA GLY A 172 -12.76 3.81 6.21
C GLY A 172 -12.52 2.70 7.25
N VAL A 173 -13.52 1.84 7.52
CA VAL A 173 -13.38 0.73 8.47
C VAL A 173 -12.16 -0.14 8.11
N ARG A 174 -11.30 -0.42 9.09
CA ARG A 174 -10.16 -1.32 8.91
C ARG A 174 -10.61 -2.77 9.06
N TRP A 175 -9.94 -3.66 8.33
CA TRP A 175 -10.22 -5.09 8.42
C TRP A 175 -9.96 -5.67 9.81
N ALA A 176 -8.92 -5.21 10.51
CA ALA A 176 -8.63 -5.60 11.89
C ALA A 176 -9.79 -5.23 12.84
N ASP A 177 -10.31 -4.02 12.73
CA ASP A 177 -11.40 -3.52 13.59
C ASP A 177 -12.71 -4.25 13.32
N LEU A 178 -13.01 -4.47 12.03
CA LEU A 178 -14.17 -5.27 11.62
C LEU A 178 -14.09 -6.70 12.15
N ALA A 179 -12.94 -7.36 12.00
CA ALA A 179 -12.74 -8.72 12.49
C ALA A 179 -12.94 -8.80 14.01
N SER A 180 -12.33 -7.89 14.77
CA SER A 180 -12.49 -7.81 16.24
C SER A 180 -13.94 -7.54 16.66
N ARG A 181 -14.65 -6.68 15.92
CA ARG A 181 -16.07 -6.41 16.22
C ARG A 181 -16.96 -7.62 15.91
N LEU A 182 -16.75 -8.30 14.79
CA LEU A 182 -17.51 -9.50 14.43
C LEU A 182 -17.25 -10.66 15.39
N GLU A 183 -16.00 -10.83 15.83
CA GLU A 183 -15.61 -11.88 16.77
C GLU A 183 -16.37 -11.78 18.10
N ARG A 184 -16.60 -10.56 18.61
CA ARG A 184 -17.43 -10.31 19.80
C ARG A 184 -18.89 -10.74 19.64
N CYS A 185 -19.34 -10.94 18.40
CA CYS A 185 -20.67 -11.43 18.05
C CYS A 185 -20.67 -12.90 17.60
N GLY A 186 -19.56 -13.63 17.76
CA GLY A 186 -19.44 -15.01 17.27
C GLY A 186 -19.34 -15.13 15.75
N LEU A 187 -18.94 -14.06 15.06
CA LEU A 187 -18.83 -14.00 13.59
C LEU A 187 -17.40 -13.71 13.13
N ALA A 188 -17.14 -13.89 11.85
CA ALA A 188 -15.88 -13.57 11.17
C ALA A 188 -16.16 -13.09 9.73
N PRO A 189 -15.28 -12.30 9.12
CA PRO A 189 -15.40 -12.02 7.69
C PRO A 189 -15.25 -13.29 6.85
N VAL A 190 -15.95 -13.37 5.71
CA VAL A 190 -15.88 -14.52 4.79
C VAL A 190 -14.51 -14.61 4.11
N THR A 191 -13.96 -13.48 3.69
CA THR A 191 -12.62 -13.32 3.12
C THR A 191 -11.97 -12.07 3.70
N THR A 192 -10.65 -12.07 3.88
CA THR A 192 -9.91 -10.91 4.40
C THR A 192 -8.63 -10.66 3.61
N PRO A 193 -8.08 -9.44 3.62
CA PRO A 193 -6.78 -9.18 3.00
C PRO A 193 -5.61 -9.61 3.88
N SER A 194 -4.47 -9.90 3.24
CA SER A 194 -3.18 -9.97 3.95
C SER A 194 -2.79 -8.61 4.56
N SER A 195 -3.19 -7.50 3.92
CA SER A 195 -3.07 -6.15 4.48
C SER A 195 -4.18 -5.86 5.50
N ARG A 196 -4.16 -6.55 6.66
CA ARG A 196 -5.19 -6.48 7.72
C ARG A 196 -5.50 -5.05 8.23
N PHE A 197 -4.58 -4.11 8.07
CA PHE A 197 -4.75 -2.70 8.46
C PHE A 197 -5.20 -1.79 7.32
N SER A 198 -5.54 -2.34 6.15
CA SER A 198 -6.16 -1.62 5.05
C SER A 198 -7.65 -1.35 5.31
N THR A 199 -8.22 -0.44 4.53
CA THR A 199 -9.64 -0.08 4.55
C THR A 199 -10.50 -1.07 3.76
N VAL A 200 -11.71 -1.38 4.23
CA VAL A 200 -12.73 -2.14 3.48
C VAL A 200 -13.02 -1.48 2.13
N GLY A 201 -13.26 -0.16 2.11
CA GLY A 201 -13.58 0.57 0.88
C GLY A 201 -12.42 0.57 -0.13
N GLY A 202 -11.18 0.70 0.34
CA GLY A 202 -10.00 0.57 -0.52
C GLY A 202 -9.89 -0.82 -1.14
N TRP A 203 -10.20 -1.87 -0.37
CA TRP A 203 -10.19 -3.25 -0.88
C TRP A 203 -11.27 -3.49 -1.92
N ALA A 204 -12.48 -3.00 -1.67
CA ALA A 204 -13.58 -3.02 -2.64
C ALA A 204 -13.23 -2.26 -3.93
N ALA A 205 -12.62 -1.08 -3.80
CA ALA A 205 -12.15 -0.32 -4.97
C ALA A 205 -11.07 -1.08 -5.75
N THR A 206 -10.20 -1.88 -5.12
CA THR A 206 -9.17 -2.67 -5.81
C THR A 206 -9.62 -4.06 -6.29
N GLY A 207 -10.73 -4.59 -5.78
CA GLY A 207 -11.36 -5.83 -6.27
C GLY A 207 -10.58 -7.12 -5.98
N GLY A 208 -9.85 -7.18 -4.86
CA GLY A 208 -8.92 -8.27 -4.56
C GLY A 208 -9.54 -9.68 -4.44
N LEU A 209 -8.71 -10.72 -4.26
CA LEU A 209 -9.19 -12.12 -4.08
C LEU A 209 -9.37 -12.50 -2.61
N GLY A 210 -8.29 -12.47 -1.81
CA GLY A 210 -8.33 -12.54 -0.35
C GLY A 210 -7.85 -13.86 0.24
N ILE A 211 -7.49 -13.82 1.53
CA ILE A 211 -7.32 -14.98 2.39
C ILE A 211 -8.67 -15.68 2.54
N ASP A 212 -8.63 -17.00 2.69
CA ASP A 212 -9.78 -17.91 2.69
C ASP A 212 -10.55 -17.99 1.35
N GLY A 213 -10.02 -17.39 0.28
CA GLY A 213 -10.68 -17.38 -1.02
C GLY A 213 -10.76 -18.73 -1.73
N PHE A 214 -10.10 -19.77 -1.23
CA PHE A 214 -10.21 -21.13 -1.79
C PHE A 214 -11.53 -21.78 -1.36
N GLY A 215 -11.85 -21.76 -0.06
CA GLY A 215 -13.10 -22.31 0.46
C GLY A 215 -14.30 -21.42 0.22
N TYR A 216 -14.11 -20.10 0.28
CA TYR A 216 -15.22 -19.14 0.29
C TYR A 216 -15.36 -18.28 -0.98
N GLY A 217 -14.41 -18.43 -1.91
CA GLY A 217 -14.36 -17.68 -3.16
C GLY A 217 -13.79 -16.28 -3.04
N PRO A 218 -13.70 -15.53 -4.14
CA PRO A 218 -13.06 -14.21 -4.15
C PRO A 218 -13.87 -13.18 -3.35
N PHE A 219 -13.20 -12.13 -2.87
CA PHE A 219 -13.83 -11.07 -2.08
C PHE A 219 -15.03 -10.40 -2.76
N SER A 220 -15.10 -10.37 -4.10
CA SER A 220 -16.30 -9.88 -4.79
C SER A 220 -17.58 -10.62 -4.36
N ARG A 221 -17.49 -11.91 -4.01
CA ARG A 221 -18.61 -12.68 -3.43
C ARG A 221 -18.92 -12.28 -1.99
N ALA A 222 -17.94 -11.79 -1.25
CA ALA A 222 -18.15 -11.29 0.10
C ALA A 222 -18.90 -9.95 0.11
N VAL A 223 -18.99 -9.22 -1.00
CA VAL A 223 -19.74 -7.97 -1.08
C VAL A 223 -21.19 -8.25 -1.52
N ALA A 224 -22.17 -7.95 -0.67
CA ALA A 224 -23.59 -8.13 -0.95
C ALA A 224 -24.28 -6.84 -1.43
N GLY A 225 -23.73 -5.66 -1.09
CA GLY A 225 -24.32 -4.38 -1.45
C GLY A 225 -23.36 -3.21 -1.27
N ILE A 226 -23.62 -2.12 -1.98
CA ILE A 226 -22.82 -0.90 -1.95
C ILE A 226 -23.70 0.35 -2.04
N ARG A 227 -23.21 1.44 -1.46
CA ARG A 227 -23.64 2.81 -1.77
C ARG A 227 -22.49 3.55 -2.42
N VAL A 228 -22.77 4.26 -3.51
CA VAL A 228 -21.78 4.94 -4.35
C VAL A 228 -22.19 6.38 -4.58
N ALA A 229 -21.38 7.31 -4.08
CA ALA A 229 -21.51 8.73 -4.38
C ALA A 229 -20.90 9.06 -5.75
N LEU A 230 -21.64 9.80 -6.56
CA LEU A 230 -21.26 10.19 -7.92
C LEU A 230 -20.87 11.67 -8.03
N MET A 231 -20.17 12.03 -9.11
CA MET A 231 -19.69 13.40 -9.35
C MET A 231 -20.81 14.43 -9.53
N ASP A 232 -22.01 14.00 -9.93
CA ASP A 232 -23.19 14.86 -10.07
C ASP A 232 -23.90 15.14 -8.74
N GLY A 233 -23.45 14.53 -7.64
CA GLY A 233 -24.04 14.67 -6.31
C GLY A 233 -25.18 13.70 -6.02
N SER A 234 -25.42 12.70 -6.88
CA SER A 234 -26.36 11.61 -6.61
C SER A 234 -25.69 10.42 -5.91
N VAL A 235 -26.50 9.54 -5.31
CA VAL A 235 -26.06 8.28 -4.69
C VAL A 235 -26.74 7.12 -5.39
N LEU A 236 -25.94 6.16 -5.84
CA LEU A 236 -26.43 4.86 -6.29
C LEU A 236 -26.41 3.88 -5.12
N GLN A 237 -27.50 3.15 -4.93
CA GLN A 237 -27.57 2.01 -4.02
C GLN A 237 -27.77 0.75 -4.85
N MET A 238 -26.89 -0.22 -4.68
CA MET A 238 -26.87 -1.44 -5.49
C MET A 238 -26.61 -2.67 -4.63
N THR A 239 -27.14 -3.80 -5.06
CA THR A 239 -26.89 -5.13 -4.54
C THR A 239 -26.14 -5.95 -5.57
N ASP A 240 -25.58 -7.09 -5.15
CA ASP A 240 -24.89 -8.02 -6.04
C ASP A 240 -25.79 -8.67 -7.11
N LYS A 241 -27.10 -8.46 -7.04
CA LYS A 241 -28.08 -8.86 -8.07
C LYS A 241 -28.20 -7.86 -9.21
N ASP A 242 -27.71 -6.63 -9.04
CA ASP A 242 -27.81 -5.58 -10.03
C ASP A 242 -26.71 -5.71 -11.09
N SER A 243 -27.07 -5.67 -12.38
CA SER A 243 -26.12 -5.90 -13.48
C SER A 243 -24.95 -4.93 -13.54
N GLY A 244 -25.11 -3.71 -13.02
CA GLY A 244 -24.05 -2.70 -12.96
C GLY A 244 -23.17 -2.74 -11.72
N PHE A 245 -23.49 -3.59 -10.73
CA PHE A 245 -22.77 -3.66 -9.45
C PHE A 245 -21.27 -3.98 -9.61
N PRO A 246 -20.86 -4.95 -10.47
CA PRO A 246 -19.44 -5.28 -10.63
C PRO A 246 -18.59 -4.13 -11.17
N ASP A 247 -19.16 -3.14 -11.86
CA ASP A 247 -18.40 -2.03 -12.41
C ASP A 247 -17.81 -1.12 -11.30
N PHE A 248 -18.38 -1.14 -10.09
CA PHE A 248 -17.92 -0.32 -8.95
C PHE A 248 -16.91 -1.04 -8.05
N LEU A 249 -16.62 -2.31 -8.32
CA LEU A 249 -15.60 -3.10 -7.63
C LEU A 249 -14.37 -3.26 -8.54
N GLY A 250 -13.17 -3.09 -7.99
CA GLY A 250 -11.94 -3.28 -8.77
C GLY A 250 -11.63 -2.19 -9.81
N THR A 251 -12.39 -1.08 -9.82
CA THR A 251 -12.14 0.06 -10.71
C THR A 251 -11.41 1.22 -10.04
N GLU A 252 -10.84 1.02 -8.85
CA GLU A 252 -9.98 1.97 -8.13
C GLU A 252 -10.60 3.36 -7.95
N GLY A 253 -11.91 3.44 -7.71
CA GLY A 253 -12.63 4.71 -7.54
C GLY A 253 -12.72 5.54 -8.82
N GLN A 254 -12.62 4.92 -10.00
CA GLN A 254 -12.79 5.62 -11.28
C GLN A 254 -14.24 5.98 -11.59
N LEU A 255 -15.20 5.18 -11.13
CA LEU A 255 -16.61 5.31 -11.50
C LEU A 255 -17.49 5.94 -10.42
N GLY A 256 -16.97 6.06 -9.19
CA GLY A 256 -17.68 6.63 -8.05
C GLY A 256 -16.89 6.44 -6.76
N VAL A 257 -17.41 7.02 -5.68
CA VAL A 257 -16.82 6.91 -4.33
C VAL A 257 -17.71 6.03 -3.48
N LEU A 258 -17.19 4.89 -2.99
CA LEU A 258 -17.92 4.00 -2.10
C LEU A 258 -18.10 4.67 -0.73
N THR A 259 -19.34 4.79 -0.26
CA THR A 259 -19.71 5.44 1.02
C THR A 259 -20.29 4.46 2.04
N GLU A 260 -20.79 3.31 1.59
CA GLU A 260 -21.20 2.18 2.42
C GLU A 260 -20.94 0.87 1.66
N ILE A 261 -20.51 -0.17 2.38
CA ILE A 261 -20.32 -1.52 1.87
C ILE A 261 -21.06 -2.49 2.79
N THR A 262 -21.90 -3.35 2.23
CA THR A 262 -22.51 -4.48 2.94
C THR A 262 -21.72 -5.73 2.62
N LEU A 263 -21.10 -6.33 3.65
CA LEU A 263 -20.30 -7.54 3.55
C LEU A 263 -21.08 -8.74 4.10
N ARG A 264 -20.96 -9.88 3.42
CA ARG A 264 -21.29 -11.19 3.98
C ARG A 264 -20.26 -11.55 5.04
N VAL A 265 -20.73 -12.11 6.14
CA VAL A 265 -19.93 -12.64 7.24
C VAL A 265 -20.29 -14.09 7.46
N LYS A 266 -19.47 -14.81 8.22
CA LYS A 266 -19.69 -16.22 8.58
C LYS A 266 -19.63 -16.41 10.08
N PRO A 267 -20.21 -17.48 10.64
CA PRO A 267 -19.90 -17.90 12.00
C PRO A 267 -18.38 -18.01 12.21
N LYS A 268 -17.91 -17.55 13.36
CA LYS A 268 -16.51 -17.75 13.74
C LYS A 268 -16.28 -19.24 13.94
N ALA A 269 -15.25 -19.78 13.32
CA ALA A 269 -14.86 -21.17 13.51
C ALA A 269 -14.13 -21.34 14.86
N ASP A 270 -14.49 -22.39 15.59
CA ASP A 270 -13.79 -22.83 16.81
C ASP A 270 -12.51 -23.64 16.48
N PHE A 271 -12.34 -24.01 15.21
CA PHE A 271 -11.24 -24.82 14.70
C PHE A 271 -10.33 -24.02 13.77
N SER A 272 -9.02 -24.24 13.88
CA SER A 272 -8.04 -23.64 12.96
C SER A 272 -6.80 -24.54 12.86
N SER A 273 -6.67 -25.24 11.74
CA SER A 273 -5.56 -26.16 11.48
C SER A 273 -4.82 -25.81 10.19
N PRO A 274 -3.65 -25.14 10.30
CA PRO A 274 -2.74 -24.99 9.17
C PRO A 274 -1.87 -26.24 8.99
N LEU A 275 -1.72 -26.71 7.76
CA LEU A 275 -0.90 -27.86 7.35
C LEU A 275 0.06 -27.47 6.21
N LEU A 276 1.23 -28.11 6.15
CA LEU A 276 2.20 -27.95 5.06
C LEU A 276 2.34 -29.21 4.23
N VAL A 277 2.44 -29.04 2.91
CA VAL A 277 2.79 -30.08 1.94
C VAL A 277 3.99 -29.60 1.14
N ARG A 278 4.99 -30.47 0.95
CA ARG A 278 6.25 -30.11 0.27
C ARG A 278 6.40 -30.82 -1.07
N PHE A 279 7.05 -30.13 -1.99
CA PHE A 279 7.25 -30.57 -3.36
C PHE A 279 8.70 -30.34 -3.82
N ASN A 280 9.11 -31.03 -4.89
CA ASN A 280 10.39 -30.75 -5.55
C ASN A 280 10.28 -29.63 -6.58
N SER A 281 9.07 -29.34 -7.06
CA SER A 281 8.84 -28.31 -8.07
C SER A 281 7.45 -27.69 -7.99
N ALA A 282 7.34 -26.48 -8.54
CA ALA A 282 6.07 -25.80 -8.73
C ALA A 282 5.10 -26.60 -9.63
N VAL A 283 5.60 -27.46 -10.53
CA VAL A 283 4.73 -28.32 -11.35
C VAL A 283 4.02 -29.34 -10.46
N GLU A 284 4.77 -30.10 -9.65
CA GLU A 284 4.21 -31.08 -8.71
C GLU A 284 3.22 -30.42 -7.72
N ALA A 285 3.55 -29.23 -7.21
CA ALA A 285 2.68 -28.49 -6.31
C ALA A 285 1.34 -28.10 -6.97
N PHE A 286 1.36 -27.64 -8.23
CA PHE A 286 0.15 -27.20 -8.93
C PHE A 286 -0.66 -28.36 -9.54
N ASP A 287 -0.02 -29.51 -9.78
CA ASP A 287 -0.69 -30.77 -10.07
C ASP A 287 -1.47 -31.26 -8.84
N PHE A 288 -0.85 -31.21 -7.65
CA PHE A 288 -1.52 -31.46 -6.39
C PHE A 288 -2.71 -30.52 -6.16
N LEU A 289 -2.56 -29.22 -6.44
CA LEU A 289 -3.68 -28.28 -6.35
C LEU A 289 -4.78 -28.56 -7.37
N GLY A 290 -4.45 -29.07 -8.56
CA GLY A 290 -5.43 -29.51 -9.53
C GLY A 290 -6.27 -30.69 -9.03
N TRP A 291 -5.62 -31.67 -8.41
CA TRP A 291 -6.30 -32.76 -7.71
C TRP A 291 -7.19 -32.24 -6.56
N LEU A 292 -6.65 -31.34 -5.73
CA LEU A 292 -7.36 -30.76 -4.58
C LEU A 292 -8.63 -30.00 -4.99
N SER A 293 -8.61 -29.33 -6.14
CA SER A 293 -9.79 -28.62 -6.66
C SER A 293 -10.87 -29.54 -7.20
N GLY A 294 -10.52 -30.77 -7.61
CA GLY A 294 -11.47 -31.83 -7.96
C GLY A 294 -11.94 -32.66 -6.76
N ALA A 295 -11.25 -32.57 -5.61
CA ALA A 295 -11.69 -33.22 -4.38
C ALA A 295 -13.00 -32.56 -3.90
N GLY A 296 -13.96 -33.32 -3.38
CA GLY A 296 -15.22 -32.74 -2.88
C GLY A 296 -15.06 -31.84 -1.65
N GLU A 297 -13.96 -32.00 -0.91
CA GLU A 297 -13.65 -31.27 0.32
C GLU A 297 -12.48 -30.34 0.13
N HIS A 298 -12.60 -29.11 0.64
CA HIS A 298 -11.64 -28.07 0.37
C HIS A 298 -11.19 -27.36 1.66
N PRO A 299 -9.90 -27.03 1.78
CA PRO A 299 -9.45 -26.10 2.81
C PRO A 299 -10.06 -24.71 2.60
N ALA A 300 -10.12 -23.92 3.67
CA ALA A 300 -10.51 -22.52 3.60
C ALA A 300 -9.48 -21.73 2.77
N HIS A 301 -8.18 -21.92 3.05
CA HIS A 301 -7.11 -21.17 2.40
C HIS A 301 -6.03 -22.07 1.82
N VAL A 302 -5.49 -21.64 0.68
CA VAL A 302 -4.39 -22.26 -0.04
C VAL A 302 -3.42 -21.19 -0.50
N VAL A 303 -2.15 -21.36 -0.15
CA VAL A 303 -1.06 -20.54 -0.65
C VAL A 303 0.17 -21.39 -0.95
N PHE A 304 0.78 -21.17 -2.10
CA PHE A 304 2.05 -21.75 -2.50
C PHE A 304 3.19 -20.78 -2.18
N TYR A 305 4.29 -21.31 -1.65
CA TYR A 305 5.55 -20.62 -1.43
C TYR A 305 6.65 -21.34 -2.19
N ASP A 306 7.42 -20.60 -2.99
CA ASP A 306 8.58 -21.19 -3.64
C ASP A 306 9.76 -21.36 -2.67
N GLN A 307 10.74 -22.17 -3.05
CA GLN A 307 11.94 -22.42 -2.25
C GLN A 307 12.61 -21.13 -1.76
N GLN A 308 12.71 -20.10 -2.61
CA GLN A 308 13.35 -18.84 -2.23
C GLN A 308 12.53 -18.08 -1.19
N ARG A 309 11.19 -18.11 -1.25
CA ARG A 309 10.33 -17.57 -0.21
C ARG A 309 10.50 -18.31 1.12
N MET A 310 10.57 -19.64 1.11
CA MET A 310 10.82 -20.42 2.32
C MET A 310 12.18 -20.11 2.95
N ALA A 311 13.21 -19.87 2.13
CA ALA A 311 14.52 -19.41 2.61
C ALA A 311 14.46 -18.01 3.26
N GLU A 312 13.63 -17.10 2.75
CA GLU A 312 13.37 -15.80 3.41
C GLU A 312 12.67 -15.98 4.76
N GLU A 313 11.65 -16.84 4.83
CA GLU A 313 10.92 -17.12 6.07
C GLU A 313 11.83 -17.67 7.17
N ASN A 314 12.76 -18.57 6.82
CA ASN A 314 13.78 -19.07 7.74
C ASN A 314 14.69 -17.95 8.29
N ARG A 315 15.15 -17.04 7.42
CA ARG A 315 15.98 -15.89 7.85
C ARG A 315 15.21 -14.94 8.77
N LEU A 316 13.96 -14.64 8.41
CA LEU A 316 13.08 -13.79 9.20
C LEU A 316 12.71 -14.42 10.55
N PHE A 317 12.57 -15.74 10.60
CA PHE A 317 12.34 -16.47 11.84
C PHE A 317 13.54 -16.36 12.79
N ARG A 318 14.77 -16.56 12.29
CA ARG A 318 15.99 -16.37 13.10
C ARG A 318 16.12 -14.93 13.58
N ASP A 319 15.93 -13.95 12.69
CA ASP A 319 15.95 -12.52 13.02
C ASP A 319 14.85 -12.12 14.02
N ARG A 320 13.74 -12.87 14.08
CA ARG A 320 12.68 -12.66 15.07
C ARG A 320 12.96 -13.30 16.43
N THR A 321 13.57 -14.48 16.44
CA THR A 321 13.65 -15.33 17.64
C THR A 321 15.02 -15.39 18.27
N GLY A 322 16.06 -14.93 17.58
CA GLY A 322 17.46 -15.10 17.97
C GLY A 322 17.95 -16.56 17.91
N ARG A 323 17.12 -17.50 17.42
CA ARG A 323 17.51 -18.90 17.22
C ARG A 323 18.33 -19.05 15.95
N ASP A 324 19.17 -20.08 15.89
CA ASP A 324 19.95 -20.40 14.68
C ASP A 324 19.28 -21.48 13.79
N ASP A 325 18.16 -22.04 14.24
CA ASP A 325 17.44 -23.08 13.51
C ASP A 325 16.55 -22.52 12.39
N ASN A 326 16.34 -23.33 11.35
CA ASN A 326 15.32 -23.10 10.33
C ASN A 326 13.93 -23.50 10.86
N ILE A 327 12.89 -22.76 10.49
CA ILE A 327 11.51 -23.13 10.83
C ILE A 327 10.96 -24.24 9.93
N ALA A 328 11.44 -24.32 8.68
CA ALA A 328 11.07 -25.36 7.72
C ALA A 328 12.18 -25.58 6.68
N GLU A 329 12.12 -26.71 5.97
CA GLU A 329 12.97 -26.95 4.80
C GLU A 329 12.76 -25.90 3.69
N GLU A 330 13.83 -25.54 3.00
CA GLU A 330 13.80 -24.63 1.85
C GLU A 330 13.39 -25.37 0.57
N ARG A 331 12.10 -25.72 0.48
CA ARG A 331 11.49 -26.41 -0.67
C ARG A 331 10.20 -25.72 -1.09
N ASP A 332 9.78 -25.96 -2.33
CA ASP A 332 8.46 -25.54 -2.80
C ASP A 332 7.38 -26.14 -1.89
N THR A 333 6.55 -25.30 -1.30
CA THR A 333 5.67 -25.65 -0.17
C THR A 333 4.27 -25.09 -0.39
N VAL A 334 3.24 -25.89 -0.13
CA VAL A 334 1.85 -25.43 -0.07
C VAL A 334 1.41 -25.40 1.39
N LEU A 335 0.92 -24.24 1.83
CA LEU A 335 0.20 -24.08 3.09
C LEU A 335 -1.30 -24.21 2.83
N LEU A 336 -1.91 -25.15 3.53
CA LEU A 336 -3.35 -25.35 3.59
C LEU A 336 -3.85 -24.89 4.96
N HIS A 337 -5.03 -24.31 5.03
CA HIS A 337 -5.70 -24.04 6.31
C HIS A 337 -7.14 -24.53 6.28
N PHE A 338 -7.50 -25.27 7.33
CA PHE A 338 -8.85 -25.76 7.58
C PHE A 338 -9.45 -25.02 8.78
N ASP A 339 -10.68 -24.57 8.63
CA ASP A 339 -11.51 -24.00 9.70
C ASP A 339 -12.60 -24.98 10.18
N SER A 340 -12.52 -26.25 9.76
CA SER A 340 -13.37 -27.34 10.21
C SER A 340 -12.58 -28.64 10.38
N GLU A 341 -12.69 -29.24 11.56
CA GLU A 341 -12.05 -30.52 11.89
C GLU A 341 -12.54 -31.65 10.97
N HIS A 342 -13.83 -31.65 10.62
CA HIS A 342 -14.42 -32.63 9.73
C HIS A 342 -13.81 -32.56 8.32
N LEU A 343 -13.64 -31.34 7.79
CA LEU A 343 -13.02 -31.11 6.48
C LEU A 343 -11.57 -31.56 6.47
N GLU A 344 -10.79 -31.22 7.51
CA GLU A 344 -9.41 -31.67 7.63
C GLU A 344 -9.32 -33.19 7.68
N LYS A 345 -10.11 -33.85 8.53
CA LYS A 345 -10.09 -35.31 8.67
C LYS A 345 -10.38 -36.00 7.34
N ARG A 346 -11.44 -35.57 6.64
CA ARG A 346 -11.77 -36.12 5.32
C ARG A 346 -10.70 -35.87 4.27
N PHE A 347 -10.08 -34.70 4.30
CA PHE A 347 -8.93 -34.40 3.44
C PHE A 347 -7.77 -35.38 3.73
N LEU A 348 -7.42 -35.57 5.00
CA LEU A 348 -6.36 -36.50 5.43
C LEU A 348 -6.68 -37.97 5.13
N ASP A 349 -7.96 -38.36 5.09
CA ASP A 349 -8.37 -39.71 4.69
C ASP A 349 -8.29 -39.90 3.16
N SER A 350 -8.44 -38.81 2.38
CA SER A 350 -8.46 -38.84 0.91
C SER A 350 -7.07 -38.75 0.26
N ILE A 351 -6.09 -38.23 0.99
CA ILE A 351 -4.74 -38.01 0.50
C ILE A 351 -3.92 -39.30 0.62
N LYS A 352 -3.20 -39.65 -0.45
CA LYS A 352 -2.31 -40.82 -0.41
C LYS A 352 -1.16 -40.57 0.58
N PRO A 353 -0.70 -41.58 1.33
CA PRO A 353 0.44 -41.46 2.26
C PRO A 353 1.72 -40.91 1.59
N GLU A 354 1.86 -41.14 0.29
CA GLU A 354 3.00 -40.76 -0.54
C GLU A 354 3.03 -39.25 -0.90
N ALA A 355 1.97 -38.48 -0.61
CA ALA A 355 1.83 -37.07 -1.00
C ALA A 355 2.73 -36.10 -0.21
N GLY A 356 3.72 -36.58 0.55
CA GLY A 356 4.68 -35.72 1.24
C GLY A 356 4.06 -34.82 2.31
N LEU A 357 2.88 -35.15 2.82
CA LEU A 357 2.36 -34.56 4.06
C LEU A 357 3.37 -34.84 5.16
N ALA A 358 3.86 -33.78 5.80
CA ALA A 358 4.73 -33.92 6.95
C ALA A 358 3.96 -33.47 8.21
N PRO A 359 3.27 -34.39 8.92
CA PRO A 359 2.58 -34.11 10.17
C PRO A 359 3.47 -33.41 11.22
N SER A 360 4.79 -33.56 11.10
CA SER A 360 5.81 -32.96 11.96
C SER A 360 5.93 -31.43 11.86
N ASP A 361 5.41 -30.80 10.81
CA ASP A 361 5.63 -29.35 10.55
C ASP A 361 4.53 -28.43 11.06
N LYS A 362 3.69 -28.91 12.00
CA LYS A 362 2.66 -28.07 12.65
C LYS A 362 3.20 -26.76 13.21
N PRO A 363 4.39 -26.69 13.86
CA PRO A 363 4.95 -25.42 14.30
C PRO A 363 5.23 -24.45 13.15
N ALA A 364 5.78 -24.95 12.04
CA ALA A 364 6.07 -24.16 10.85
C ALA A 364 4.79 -23.67 10.17
N ALA A 365 3.79 -24.54 10.03
CA ALA A 365 2.48 -24.21 9.49
C ALA A 365 1.81 -23.08 10.30
N ARG A 366 1.86 -23.18 11.63
CA ARG A 366 1.32 -22.16 12.55
C ARG A 366 2.09 -20.84 12.46
N TYR A 367 3.41 -20.89 12.33
CA TYR A 367 4.23 -19.71 12.09
C TYR A 367 3.82 -19.00 10.80
N LEU A 368 3.80 -19.71 9.67
CA LEU A 368 3.42 -19.13 8.37
C LEU A 368 1.97 -18.61 8.38
N TRP A 369 1.06 -19.36 9.00
CA TRP A 369 -0.33 -18.93 9.17
C TRP A 369 -0.42 -17.63 9.98
N THR A 370 0.35 -17.48 11.05
CA THR A 370 0.40 -16.25 11.85
C THR A 370 0.96 -15.09 11.03
N GLU A 371 2.03 -15.33 10.29
CA GLU A 371 2.74 -14.30 9.54
C GLU A 371 2.05 -13.86 8.23
N ARG A 372 0.95 -14.51 7.83
CA ARG A 372 0.22 -14.20 6.59
C ARG A 372 -0.28 -12.75 6.50
N PHE A 373 -0.41 -12.06 7.63
CA PHE A 373 -0.83 -10.65 7.69
C PHE A 373 0.34 -9.64 7.68
N PHE A 374 1.58 -10.13 7.52
CA PHE A 374 2.78 -9.31 7.46
C PHE A 374 3.57 -9.53 6.14
N PRO A 375 2.94 -9.39 4.95
CA PRO A 375 3.59 -9.71 3.68
C PRO A 375 4.82 -8.84 3.36
N LEU A 376 4.91 -7.62 3.91
CA LEU A 376 6.02 -6.68 3.67
C LEU A 376 7.21 -6.90 4.62
N LYS A 377 7.15 -7.89 5.50
CA LYS A 377 8.25 -8.24 6.42
C LYS A 377 9.57 -8.58 5.71
N SER A 378 9.52 -9.07 4.46
CA SER A 378 10.71 -9.32 3.63
C SER A 378 11.56 -8.06 3.44
N GLN A 379 10.99 -6.85 3.57
CA GLN A 379 11.77 -5.61 3.56
C GLN A 379 12.76 -5.54 4.74
N ARG A 380 12.64 -6.31 5.82
CA ARG A 380 13.68 -6.38 6.87
C ARG A 380 15.03 -6.87 6.34
N LEU A 381 15.00 -7.65 5.27
CA LEU A 381 16.18 -8.22 4.61
C LEU A 381 16.91 -7.20 3.71
N GLY A 382 16.41 -5.97 3.55
CA GLY A 382 17.05 -4.94 2.73
C GLY A 382 16.53 -3.51 2.92
N PRO A 383 17.11 -2.52 2.23
CA PRO A 383 16.69 -1.11 2.35
C PRO A 383 15.38 -0.77 1.61
N GLY A 384 14.77 -1.73 0.91
CA GLY A 384 13.54 -1.57 0.16
C GLY A 384 13.04 -2.90 -0.38
N LEU A 385 11.78 -2.92 -0.80
CA LEU A 385 11.11 -4.09 -1.37
C LEU A 385 10.37 -3.67 -2.63
N LEU A 386 10.52 -4.45 -3.69
CA LEU A 386 9.69 -4.34 -4.90
C LEU A 386 8.92 -5.63 -5.09
N ALA A 387 7.71 -5.51 -5.63
CA ALA A 387 6.87 -6.64 -5.97
C ALA A 387 6.14 -6.40 -7.31
N GLY A 388 5.99 -7.46 -8.08
CA GLY A 388 5.06 -7.54 -9.20
C GLY A 388 3.95 -8.52 -8.87
N GLU A 389 2.70 -8.13 -9.13
CA GLU A 389 1.51 -8.93 -8.80
C GLU A 389 0.67 -9.17 -10.05
N VAL A 390 0.40 -10.44 -10.35
CA VAL A 390 -0.40 -10.86 -11.50
C VAL A 390 -1.42 -11.91 -11.09
N VAL A 391 -2.60 -11.84 -11.69
CA VAL A 391 -3.64 -12.88 -11.60
C VAL A 391 -3.51 -13.79 -12.81
N LEU A 392 -3.39 -15.10 -12.56
CA LEU A 392 -3.21 -16.15 -13.55
C LEU A 392 -4.22 -17.28 -13.32
N SER A 393 -4.43 -18.12 -14.33
CA SER A 393 -5.05 -19.43 -14.13
C SER A 393 -4.06 -20.39 -13.47
N ARG A 394 -4.56 -21.41 -12.76
CA ARG A 394 -3.73 -22.43 -12.10
C ARG A 394 -2.73 -23.08 -13.07
N GLU A 395 -3.17 -23.39 -14.30
CA GLU A 395 -2.36 -24.05 -15.33
C GLU A 395 -1.18 -23.19 -15.80
N SER A 396 -1.32 -21.86 -15.74
CA SER A 396 -0.29 -20.93 -16.19
C SER A 396 0.78 -20.65 -15.13
N VAL A 397 0.52 -20.97 -13.86
CA VAL A 397 1.41 -20.60 -12.75
C VAL A 397 2.78 -21.29 -12.83
N PRO A 398 2.89 -22.62 -13.04
CA PRO A 398 4.20 -23.27 -13.05
C PRO A 398 5.15 -22.66 -14.09
N LEU A 399 4.64 -22.42 -15.30
CA LEU A 399 5.40 -21.79 -16.38
C LEU A 399 5.75 -20.32 -16.06
N PHE A 400 4.86 -19.60 -15.39
CA PHE A 400 5.14 -18.24 -14.93
C PHE A 400 6.26 -18.21 -13.89
N VAL A 401 6.20 -19.06 -12.86
CA VAL A 401 7.20 -19.17 -11.79
C VAL A 401 8.58 -19.43 -12.38
N GLU A 402 8.70 -20.43 -13.26
CA GLU A 402 9.96 -20.80 -13.91
C GLU A 402 10.55 -19.61 -14.71
N ARG A 403 9.71 -18.97 -15.54
CA ARG A 403 10.16 -17.87 -16.41
C ARG A 403 10.47 -16.59 -15.64
N ALA A 404 9.71 -16.27 -14.60
CA ALA A 404 9.95 -15.12 -13.73
C ALA A 404 11.26 -15.28 -12.96
N ARG A 405 11.52 -16.48 -12.43
CA ARG A 405 12.79 -16.84 -11.78
C ARG A 405 13.97 -16.70 -12.74
N LYS A 406 13.89 -17.33 -13.92
CA LYS A 406 14.93 -17.25 -14.95
C LYS A 406 15.20 -15.82 -15.41
N MET A 407 14.16 -15.00 -15.56
CA MET A 407 14.31 -13.59 -15.92
C MET A 407 15.01 -12.80 -14.81
N SER A 408 14.59 -12.96 -13.56
CA SER A 408 15.15 -12.22 -12.42
C SER A 408 16.62 -12.57 -12.17
N LEU A 409 17.01 -13.84 -12.36
CA LEU A 409 18.39 -14.29 -12.23
C LEU A 409 19.34 -13.59 -13.22
N ARG A 410 18.86 -13.16 -14.40
CA ARG A 410 19.68 -12.37 -15.34
C ARG A 410 20.14 -11.06 -14.73
N PHE A 411 19.32 -10.46 -13.86
CA PHE A 411 19.61 -9.24 -13.12
C PHE A 411 20.38 -9.48 -11.82
N GLY A 412 20.76 -10.73 -11.52
CA GLY A 412 21.41 -11.10 -10.26
C GLY A 412 20.44 -11.13 -9.07
N ILE A 413 19.15 -11.19 -9.32
CA ILE A 413 18.09 -11.19 -8.31
C ILE A 413 17.52 -12.59 -8.16
N ARG A 414 17.42 -13.07 -6.91
CA ARG A 414 16.66 -14.27 -6.56
C ARG A 414 15.31 -13.83 -6.01
N PRO A 415 14.23 -13.88 -6.80
CA PRO A 415 12.93 -13.42 -6.35
C PRO A 415 12.30 -14.48 -5.43
N ALA A 416 11.61 -14.04 -4.39
CA ALA A 416 10.69 -14.87 -3.63
C ALA A 416 9.31 -14.83 -4.29
N ILE A 417 8.68 -16.00 -4.44
CA ILE A 417 7.38 -16.11 -5.09
C ILE A 417 6.38 -16.75 -4.13
N GLU A 418 5.25 -16.07 -3.94
CA GLU A 418 4.07 -16.61 -3.25
C GLU A 418 2.86 -16.56 -4.19
N VAL A 419 1.99 -17.57 -4.11
CA VAL A 419 0.79 -17.66 -4.95
C VAL A 419 -0.43 -17.98 -4.11
N ILE A 420 -1.34 -17.03 -3.97
CA ILE A 420 -2.62 -17.21 -3.28
C ILE A 420 -3.64 -17.75 -4.28
N VAL A 421 -4.32 -18.84 -3.94
CA VAL A 421 -5.29 -19.49 -4.82
C VAL A 421 -6.71 -19.24 -4.32
N SER A 422 -7.60 -18.83 -5.21
CA SER A 422 -9.02 -18.63 -4.91
C SER A 422 -9.90 -19.34 -5.94
N ARG A 423 -10.98 -19.97 -5.47
CA ARG A 423 -11.93 -20.68 -6.32
C ARG A 423 -13.04 -19.73 -6.77
N CYS A 424 -13.22 -19.64 -8.08
CA CYS A 424 -14.20 -18.77 -8.73
C CYS A 424 -15.44 -19.58 -9.18
N ASP A 425 -16.40 -18.89 -9.78
CA ASP A 425 -17.60 -19.55 -10.34
C ASP A 425 -17.22 -20.50 -11.49
N GLY A 426 -18.04 -21.53 -11.68
CA GLY A 426 -17.82 -22.52 -12.74
C GLY A 426 -16.62 -23.46 -12.53
N GLY A 427 -16.11 -23.57 -11.29
CA GLY A 427 -15.01 -24.47 -10.94
C GLY A 427 -13.62 -23.99 -11.39
N THR A 428 -13.50 -22.73 -11.84
CA THR A 428 -12.23 -22.13 -12.22
C THR A 428 -11.46 -21.58 -11.02
N GLU A 429 -10.15 -21.37 -11.15
CA GLU A 429 -9.33 -20.73 -10.11
C GLU A 429 -8.67 -19.45 -10.61
N ALA A 430 -8.57 -18.49 -9.71
CA ALA A 430 -7.76 -17.30 -9.88
C ALA A 430 -6.59 -17.35 -8.89
N CYS A 431 -5.37 -17.29 -9.42
CA CYS A 431 -4.12 -17.37 -8.67
C CYS A 431 -3.43 -16.00 -8.67
N VAL A 432 -3.28 -15.36 -7.50
CA VAL A 432 -2.45 -14.14 -7.38
C VAL A 432 -1.01 -14.56 -7.17
N ALA A 433 -0.19 -14.45 -8.21
CA ALA A 433 1.25 -14.64 -8.11
C ALA A 433 1.93 -13.32 -7.76
N ILE A 434 2.60 -13.30 -6.60
CA ILE A 434 3.34 -12.17 -6.07
C ILE A 434 4.82 -12.51 -6.18
N VAL A 435 5.55 -11.78 -7.01
CA VAL A 435 7.00 -11.93 -7.21
C VAL A 435 7.69 -10.76 -6.56
N SER A 436 8.41 -11.01 -5.47
CA SER A 436 9.02 -9.96 -4.65
C SER A 436 10.52 -10.14 -4.49
N PHE A 437 11.24 -9.04 -4.29
CA PHE A 437 12.67 -9.04 -4.02
C PHE A 437 13.12 -7.74 -3.36
N THR A 438 14.16 -7.83 -2.52
CA THR A 438 14.79 -6.66 -1.90
C THR A 438 15.50 -5.80 -2.93
N CYS A 439 15.48 -4.49 -2.72
CA CYS A 439 16.15 -3.52 -3.59
C CYS A 439 16.68 -2.34 -2.78
N ASP A 440 17.58 -1.54 -3.37
CA ASP A 440 18.04 -0.29 -2.79
C ASP A 440 17.46 0.92 -3.51
N PRO A 441 16.47 1.62 -2.93
CA PRO A 441 15.89 2.82 -3.54
C PRO A 441 16.85 4.02 -3.56
N THR A 442 17.94 4.00 -2.79
CA THR A 442 18.95 5.07 -2.80
C THR A 442 19.87 4.98 -4.03
N ALA A 443 20.07 3.77 -4.56
CA ALA A 443 20.86 3.51 -5.76
C ALA A 443 20.06 3.82 -7.04
N SER A 444 19.80 5.10 -7.28
CA SER A 444 18.82 5.61 -8.25
C SER A 444 18.77 4.89 -9.61
N TRP A 445 19.90 4.66 -10.29
CA TRP A 445 19.89 4.01 -11.62
C TRP A 445 19.66 2.50 -11.55
N ARG A 446 20.18 1.80 -10.53
CA ARG A 446 19.92 0.36 -10.31
C ARG A 446 18.48 0.11 -9.91
N TYR A 447 17.93 1.03 -9.12
CA TYR A 447 16.55 1.00 -8.72
C TYR A 447 15.61 1.14 -9.93
N LEU A 448 15.94 1.99 -10.91
CA LEU A 448 15.19 2.08 -12.17
C LEU A 448 15.22 0.78 -12.98
N LEU A 449 16.35 0.07 -13.03
CA LEU A 449 16.42 -1.26 -13.66
C LEU A 449 15.58 -2.30 -12.90
N SER A 450 15.52 -2.19 -11.58
CA SER A 450 14.69 -3.05 -10.73
C SER A 450 13.19 -2.78 -10.96
N LEU A 451 12.79 -1.52 -11.11
CA LEU A 451 11.43 -1.14 -11.51
C LEU A 451 11.07 -1.66 -12.90
N LEU A 452 12.02 -1.61 -13.85
CA LEU A 452 11.83 -2.18 -15.19
C LEU A 452 11.64 -3.71 -15.11
N LEU A 453 12.42 -4.42 -14.28
CA LEU A 453 12.27 -5.86 -14.08
C LEU A 453 10.86 -6.21 -13.58
N VAL A 454 10.32 -5.46 -12.61
CA VAL A 454 8.92 -5.63 -12.15
C VAL A 454 7.95 -5.58 -13.33
N GLN A 455 8.10 -4.59 -14.22
CA GLN A 455 7.22 -4.44 -15.38
C GLN A 455 7.41 -5.55 -16.43
N ILE A 456 8.63 -6.08 -16.60
CA ILE A 456 8.89 -7.26 -17.45
C ILE A 456 8.17 -8.50 -16.90
N ILE A 457 8.18 -8.69 -15.58
CA ILE A 457 7.50 -9.81 -14.91
C ILE A 457 5.97 -9.68 -15.05
N VAL A 458 5.43 -8.47 -14.89
CA VAL A 458 3.98 -8.23 -15.11
C VAL A 458 3.59 -8.53 -16.56
N ASP A 459 4.37 -8.06 -17.55
CA ASP A 459 4.11 -8.36 -18.97
C ASP A 459 4.21 -9.87 -19.29
N LEU A 460 5.12 -10.59 -18.63
CA LEU A 460 5.20 -12.05 -18.72
C LEU A 460 3.88 -12.70 -18.28
N GLY A 461 3.31 -12.27 -17.15
CA GLY A 461 2.01 -12.77 -16.68
C GLY A 461 0.88 -12.46 -17.68
N VAL A 462 0.83 -11.24 -18.21
CA VAL A 462 -0.16 -10.85 -19.23
C VAL A 462 -0.02 -11.67 -20.52
N ARG A 463 1.21 -12.01 -20.93
CA ARG A 463 1.44 -12.90 -22.09
C ARG A 463 0.98 -14.33 -21.87
N LEU A 464 0.92 -14.78 -20.62
CA LEU A 464 0.33 -16.05 -20.21
C LEU A 464 -1.18 -15.96 -19.98
N LYS A 465 -1.86 -15.02 -20.66
CA LYS A 465 -3.30 -14.76 -20.56
C LYS A 465 -3.77 -14.35 -19.16
N GLY A 466 -2.86 -13.94 -18.28
CA GLY A 466 -3.18 -13.32 -17.01
C GLY A 466 -3.50 -11.83 -17.13
N ARG A 467 -3.63 -11.19 -15.96
CA ARG A 467 -3.81 -9.73 -15.83
C ARG A 467 -3.03 -9.19 -14.63
N PRO A 468 -2.65 -7.91 -14.60
CA PRO A 468 -2.16 -7.29 -13.37
C PRO A 468 -3.22 -7.38 -12.26
N TYR A 469 -2.76 -7.48 -10.99
CA TYR A 469 -3.66 -7.52 -9.85
C TYR A 469 -4.44 -6.20 -9.66
N GLY A 470 -3.70 -5.08 -9.64
CA GLY A 470 -4.23 -3.71 -9.73
C GLY A 470 -3.59 -2.95 -10.88
N PHE A 471 -4.25 -1.87 -11.34
CA PHE A 471 -3.81 -1.07 -12.47
C PHE A 471 -3.05 0.18 -12.04
N GLY A 472 -3.71 1.06 -11.27
CA GLY A 472 -3.18 2.37 -10.91
C GLY A 472 -2.50 3.11 -12.08
N ILE A 473 -1.34 3.70 -11.83
CA ILE A 473 -0.52 4.37 -12.84
C ILE A 473 0.35 3.35 -13.58
N TRP A 474 1.00 2.45 -12.84
CA TRP A 474 2.10 1.63 -13.38
C TRP A 474 1.63 0.54 -14.34
N ASN A 475 0.47 -0.05 -14.07
CA ASN A 475 -0.06 -1.16 -14.85
C ASN A 475 -1.16 -0.73 -15.84
N ALA A 476 -1.53 0.56 -15.88
CA ALA A 476 -2.50 1.10 -16.83
C ALA A 476 -2.23 0.73 -18.32
N PRO A 477 -0.97 0.67 -18.80
CA PRO A 477 -0.70 0.25 -20.18
C PRO A 477 -1.18 -1.18 -20.52
N PHE A 478 -1.38 -2.03 -19.51
CA PHE A 478 -1.86 -3.40 -19.68
C PHE A 478 -3.38 -3.52 -19.70
N PHE A 479 -4.14 -2.46 -19.39
CA PHE A 479 -5.61 -2.50 -19.32
C PHE A 479 -6.24 -3.08 -20.59
N ALA A 480 -5.77 -2.64 -21.75
CA ALA A 480 -6.27 -3.09 -23.06
C ALA A 480 -6.01 -4.57 -23.36
N GLY A 481 -4.98 -5.18 -22.76
CA GLY A 481 -4.64 -6.59 -22.95
C GLY A 481 -5.18 -7.51 -21.85
N SER A 482 -5.72 -6.94 -20.77
CA SER A 482 -6.15 -7.65 -19.57
C SER A 482 -7.68 -7.83 -19.46
N HIS A 483 -8.43 -7.14 -20.32
CA HIS A 483 -9.90 -7.19 -20.35
C HIS A 483 -10.39 -7.55 -21.75
N SER A 484 -11.57 -8.16 -21.83
CA SER A 484 -12.23 -8.37 -23.12
C SER A 484 -12.55 -7.01 -23.78
N SER A 485 -12.69 -7.01 -25.11
CA SER A 485 -13.08 -5.81 -25.85
C SER A 485 -14.49 -5.31 -25.46
N GLY A 486 -15.36 -6.21 -25.00
CA GLY A 486 -16.68 -5.89 -24.46
C GLY A 486 -16.59 -5.16 -23.13
N ASP A 487 -15.88 -5.74 -22.15
CA ASP A 487 -15.72 -5.16 -20.80
C ASP A 487 -15.05 -3.79 -20.87
N ARG A 488 -14.01 -3.67 -21.71
CA ARG A 488 -13.33 -2.39 -21.91
C ARG A 488 -14.27 -1.31 -22.41
N ARG A 489 -15.09 -1.61 -23.42
CA ARG A 489 -16.06 -0.65 -23.98
C ARG A 489 -17.13 -0.28 -22.95
N ARG A 490 -17.62 -1.26 -22.18
CA ARG A 490 -18.59 -1.03 -21.10
C ARG A 490 -18.03 -0.06 -20.05
N LEU A 491 -16.87 -0.36 -19.48
CA LEU A 491 -16.26 0.46 -18.43
C LEU A 491 -15.92 1.87 -18.91
N MET A 492 -15.38 2.00 -20.13
CA MET A 492 -15.07 3.33 -20.70
C MET A 492 -16.33 4.15 -20.99
N ARG A 493 -17.40 3.52 -21.49
CA ARG A 493 -18.70 4.19 -21.67
C ARG A 493 -19.24 4.67 -20.33
N ARG A 494 -19.23 3.80 -19.32
CA ARG A 494 -19.71 4.14 -17.98
C ARG A 494 -18.90 5.26 -17.32
N LYS A 495 -17.57 5.29 -17.52
CA LYS A 495 -16.72 6.42 -17.10
C LYS A 495 -17.14 7.73 -17.76
N GLN A 496 -17.44 7.70 -19.05
CA GLN A 496 -17.88 8.89 -19.79
C GLN A 496 -19.27 9.38 -19.36
N GLU A 497 -20.17 8.46 -19.00
CA GLU A 497 -21.52 8.77 -18.52
C GLU A 497 -21.50 9.35 -17.10
N LEU A 498 -20.77 8.72 -16.17
CA LEU A 498 -20.75 9.10 -14.75
C LEU A 498 -19.79 10.26 -14.44
N ASP A 499 -18.77 10.48 -15.27
CA ASP A 499 -17.78 11.55 -15.08
C ASP A 499 -17.30 12.09 -16.44
N PRO A 500 -18.16 12.82 -17.17
CA PRO A 500 -17.86 13.32 -18.52
C PRO A 500 -16.69 14.30 -18.56
N GLN A 501 -16.40 14.98 -17.44
CA GLN A 501 -15.27 15.89 -17.30
C GLN A 501 -13.97 15.18 -16.89
N ASN A 502 -14.03 13.87 -16.62
CA ASN A 502 -12.92 13.04 -16.16
C ASN A 502 -12.24 13.67 -14.93
N LEU A 503 -13.00 14.09 -13.93
CA LEU A 503 -12.51 14.71 -12.69
C LEU A 503 -12.20 13.67 -11.60
N LEU A 504 -12.90 12.54 -11.59
CA LEU A 504 -12.75 11.50 -10.58
C LEU A 504 -11.59 10.57 -10.93
N ASN A 505 -10.59 10.56 -10.04
CA ASN A 505 -9.38 9.76 -10.07
C ASN A 505 -8.63 9.70 -11.44
N PRO A 506 -8.38 10.83 -12.12
CA PRO A 506 -7.89 10.87 -13.50
C PRO A 506 -6.44 10.37 -13.68
N ASN A 507 -6.12 10.06 -14.94
CA ASN A 507 -4.78 9.71 -15.45
C ASN A 507 -4.18 8.45 -14.82
N LYS A 508 -5.02 7.45 -14.60
CA LYS A 508 -4.67 6.11 -14.12
C LYS A 508 -5.76 5.12 -14.58
N PHE A 509 -5.56 3.84 -14.35
CA PHE A 509 -6.47 2.74 -14.73
C PHE A 509 -6.72 2.63 -16.24
N PHE A 510 -7.50 3.54 -16.84
CA PHE A 510 -7.85 3.53 -18.27
C PHE A 510 -6.75 4.08 -19.17
N ARG A 511 -6.14 5.20 -18.77
CA ARG A 511 -5.14 5.93 -19.57
C ARG A 511 -4.32 6.86 -18.69
N ILE A 512 -3.03 6.99 -19.02
CA ILE A 512 -2.14 8.00 -18.43
C ILE A 512 -2.11 9.26 -19.29
N ARG A 513 -2.23 10.43 -18.66
CA ARG A 513 -1.80 11.71 -19.23
C ARG A 513 -0.84 12.42 -18.30
N THR A 514 0.27 12.90 -18.84
CA THR A 514 1.37 13.52 -18.08
C THR A 514 1.50 15.02 -18.37
N ARG A 515 2.44 15.68 -17.68
CA ARG A 515 2.87 17.06 -17.94
C ARG A 515 3.46 17.22 -19.36
N PHE A 516 3.75 18.48 -19.73
CA PHE A 516 4.44 18.87 -20.98
C PHE A 516 3.79 18.33 -22.26
N LEU A 517 2.52 18.68 -22.50
CA LEU A 517 1.76 18.22 -23.67
C LEU A 517 1.71 16.69 -23.81
N ASN A 518 1.79 15.97 -22.68
CA ASN A 518 1.76 14.52 -22.62
C ASN A 518 2.97 13.81 -23.28
N LEU A 519 4.11 14.49 -23.47
CA LEU A 519 5.31 13.86 -24.03
C LEU A 519 5.81 12.66 -23.19
N PRO A 520 5.98 12.77 -21.85
CA PRO A 520 6.28 11.61 -21.01
C PRO A 520 5.17 10.55 -21.01
N GLY A 521 3.93 10.89 -21.34
CA GLY A 521 2.83 9.93 -21.40
C GLY A 521 2.88 9.03 -22.62
N LEU A 522 3.65 9.38 -23.65
CA LEU A 522 3.82 8.53 -24.84
C LEU A 522 4.45 7.18 -24.51
N ILE A 523 5.37 7.14 -23.53
CA ILE A 523 5.98 5.86 -23.10
C ILE A 523 4.97 4.92 -22.45
N PHE A 524 3.87 5.45 -21.88
CA PHE A 524 2.77 4.68 -21.31
C PHE A 524 1.70 4.31 -22.35
N HIS A 525 1.87 4.67 -23.62
CA HIS A 525 0.98 4.19 -24.68
C HIS A 525 1.08 2.66 -24.77
N PRO A 526 -0.03 1.89 -24.75
CA PRO A 526 0.01 0.44 -24.65
C PRO A 526 0.92 -0.25 -25.68
N ALA A 527 0.88 0.20 -26.94
CA ALA A 527 1.73 -0.35 -28.00
C ALA A 527 3.23 -0.06 -27.79
N ILE A 528 3.57 1.16 -27.36
CA ILE A 528 4.96 1.60 -27.15
C ILE A 528 5.52 0.90 -25.91
N PHE A 529 4.77 0.94 -24.80
CA PHE A 529 5.16 0.33 -23.53
C PHE A 529 5.39 -1.18 -23.67
N ARG A 530 4.45 -1.91 -24.28
CA ARG A 530 4.63 -3.36 -24.44
C ARG A 530 5.76 -3.71 -25.41
N THR A 531 5.97 -2.90 -26.44
CA THR A 531 7.10 -3.11 -27.36
C THR A 531 8.43 -2.84 -26.67
N SER A 532 8.53 -1.78 -25.86
CA SER A 532 9.75 -1.49 -25.10
C SER A 532 10.06 -2.57 -24.07
N LEU A 533 9.06 -3.13 -23.40
CA LEU A 533 9.25 -4.26 -22.49
C LEU A 533 9.71 -5.53 -23.21
N LYS A 534 9.19 -5.82 -24.41
CA LYS A 534 9.68 -6.94 -25.24
C LYS A 534 11.14 -6.75 -25.61
N VAL A 535 11.51 -5.56 -26.07
CA VAL A 535 12.91 -5.21 -26.38
C VAL A 535 13.77 -5.37 -25.13
N ALA A 536 13.36 -4.80 -23.99
CA ALA A 536 14.08 -4.92 -22.72
C ALA A 536 14.24 -6.39 -22.27
N ALA A 537 13.22 -7.22 -22.47
CA ALA A 537 13.28 -8.65 -22.17
C ALA A 537 14.29 -9.39 -23.06
N VAL A 538 14.40 -9.03 -24.35
CA VAL A 538 15.43 -9.56 -25.27
C VAL A 538 16.83 -9.14 -24.82
N PHE A 539 17.02 -7.86 -24.48
CA PHE A 539 18.29 -7.32 -23.99
C PHE A 539 18.56 -7.58 -22.49
N SER A 540 17.71 -8.36 -21.82
CA SER A 540 17.85 -8.64 -20.38
C SER A 540 19.20 -9.24 -19.96
N PRO A 541 19.94 -10.04 -20.76
CA PRO A 541 21.28 -10.46 -20.37
C PRO A 541 22.26 -9.29 -20.23
N LEU A 542 22.19 -8.31 -21.14
CA LEU A 542 23.03 -7.10 -21.10
C LEU A 542 22.60 -6.17 -19.97
N LEU A 543 21.30 -5.86 -19.86
CA LEU A 543 20.75 -5.04 -18.78
C LEU A 543 21.07 -5.64 -17.41
N GLY A 544 20.98 -6.96 -17.31
CA GLY A 544 21.31 -7.70 -16.10
C GLY A 544 22.81 -7.78 -15.80
N ALA A 545 23.68 -7.81 -16.82
CA ALA A 545 25.12 -7.63 -16.63
C ALA A 545 25.43 -6.24 -16.07
N VAL A 546 24.83 -5.19 -16.63
CA VAL A 546 24.98 -3.81 -16.15
C VAL A 546 24.47 -3.66 -14.72
N ALA A 547 23.31 -4.24 -14.39
CA ALA A 547 22.74 -4.23 -13.04
C ALA A 547 23.68 -4.86 -11.98
N ARG A 548 24.55 -5.80 -12.39
CA ARG A 548 25.49 -6.50 -11.51
C ARG A 548 26.82 -5.78 -11.31
N ILE A 549 27.15 -4.76 -12.10
CA ILE A 549 28.42 -4.03 -11.99
C ILE A 549 28.50 -3.34 -10.63
N GLY A 550 29.56 -3.63 -9.86
CA GLY A 550 29.86 -2.98 -8.58
C GLY A 550 28.82 -3.28 -7.49
N LEU A 551 28.22 -4.47 -7.50
CA LEU A 551 27.37 -4.95 -6.40
C LEU A 551 28.23 -5.09 -5.14
N PRO A 552 28.00 -4.30 -4.07
CA PRO A 552 28.63 -4.58 -2.79
C PRO A 552 28.15 -5.93 -2.26
N ARG A 553 28.97 -6.61 -1.45
CA ARG A 553 28.51 -7.76 -0.65
C ARG A 553 27.33 -7.27 0.22
N GLN A 554 26.17 -7.92 0.09
CA GLN A 554 25.01 -7.59 0.92
C GLN A 554 25.39 -7.75 2.40
N SER A 555 25.30 -6.69 3.20
CA SER A 555 25.42 -6.84 4.65
C SER A 555 24.13 -7.49 5.17
N HIS A 556 24.26 -8.68 5.74
CA HIS A 556 23.12 -9.50 6.15
C HIS A 556 22.40 -9.02 7.43
N GLN A 557 22.87 -7.94 8.06
CA GLN A 557 22.38 -7.53 9.37
C GLN A 557 21.88 -6.10 9.37
N TRP A 558 20.70 -5.94 9.96
CA TRP A 558 20.22 -4.67 10.46
C TRP A 558 20.71 -4.50 11.88
N LEU A 559 21.61 -3.55 12.09
CA LEU A 559 21.92 -3.09 13.42
C LEU A 559 21.01 -1.90 13.69
N VAL A 560 20.25 -1.94 14.79
CA VAL A 560 19.51 -0.78 15.29
C VAL A 560 20.55 0.20 15.84
N PRO A 561 20.79 1.36 15.20
CA PRO A 561 21.77 2.32 15.69
C PRO A 561 21.31 2.93 17.01
N SER A 562 22.24 3.30 17.88
CA SER A 562 21.90 4.04 19.11
C SER A 562 21.23 5.39 18.74
N PRO A 563 20.21 5.85 19.49
CA PRO A 563 19.60 7.17 19.31
C PRO A 563 20.59 8.33 19.49
N GLU A 564 21.74 8.08 20.11
CA GLU A 564 22.77 9.08 20.43
C GLU A 564 23.81 9.24 19.30
N GLU A 565 23.99 8.21 18.46
CA GLU A 565 24.93 8.23 17.35
C GLU A 565 24.56 9.31 16.33
N GLU A 566 25.50 10.24 16.06
CA GLU A 566 25.32 11.34 15.10
C GLU A 566 24.06 12.18 15.35
N GLY A 567 23.67 12.35 16.63
CA GLY A 567 22.45 13.07 16.99
C GLY A 567 21.16 12.39 16.50
N GLY A 568 21.20 11.05 16.34
CA GLY A 568 20.10 10.22 15.87
C GLY A 568 19.92 10.19 14.35
N LEU A 569 20.80 10.84 13.59
CA LEU A 569 20.76 10.90 12.13
C LEU A 569 20.74 9.49 11.50
N LYS A 570 21.68 8.64 11.92
CA LYS A 570 21.82 7.27 11.41
C LYS A 570 20.59 6.42 11.71
N LEU A 571 20.04 6.54 12.93
CA LEU A 571 18.80 5.88 13.33
C LEU A 571 17.62 6.32 12.44
N ALA A 572 17.44 7.63 12.25
CA ALA A 572 16.37 8.19 11.44
C ALA A 572 16.46 7.76 9.97
N VAL A 573 17.65 7.87 9.36
CA VAL A 573 17.89 7.49 7.95
C VAL A 573 17.62 6.01 7.73
N GLN A 574 18.18 5.12 8.57
CA GLN A 574 18.00 3.69 8.39
C GLN A 574 16.55 3.25 8.61
N THR A 575 15.88 3.84 9.60
CA THR A 575 14.48 3.53 9.91
C THR A 575 13.54 4.03 8.83
N ALA A 576 13.76 5.26 8.36
CA ALA A 576 13.06 5.80 7.20
C ALA A 576 13.24 4.87 5.99
N LEU A 577 14.47 4.47 5.66
CA LEU A 577 14.73 3.57 4.54
C LEU A 577 14.02 2.21 4.68
N ARG A 578 13.92 1.65 5.87
CA ARG A 578 13.27 0.35 6.12
C ARG A 578 11.74 0.44 6.32
N CYS A 579 11.18 1.64 6.31
CA CYS A 579 9.73 1.84 6.37
C CYS A 579 9.05 1.42 5.07
N ALA A 580 8.21 0.39 5.17
CA ALA A 580 7.37 -0.07 4.06
C ALA A 580 6.23 0.91 3.71
N SER A 581 6.01 1.97 4.51
CA SER A 581 4.95 2.97 4.32
C SER A 581 3.51 2.42 4.28
N CYS A 582 3.30 1.17 4.70
CA CYS A 582 2.05 0.42 4.59
C CYS A 582 0.86 1.00 5.36
N GLY A 583 1.11 1.84 6.36
CA GLY A 583 0.06 2.49 7.14
C GLY A 583 -0.47 1.67 8.32
N SER A 584 0.10 0.50 8.64
CA SER A 584 -0.31 -0.27 9.83
C SER A 584 -0.29 0.58 11.10
N CYS A 585 0.77 1.40 11.27
CA CYS A 585 0.93 2.30 12.40
C CYS A 585 -0.07 3.47 12.42
N VAL A 586 -0.74 3.78 11.31
CA VAL A 586 -1.83 4.79 11.28
C VAL A 586 -3.08 4.17 11.90
N SER A 587 -3.39 2.94 11.49
CA SER A 587 -4.60 2.21 11.92
C SER A 587 -4.59 1.83 13.40
N ALA A 588 -3.42 1.58 13.99
CA ALA A 588 -3.29 1.23 15.42
C ALA A 588 -2.96 2.45 16.32
N CYS A 589 -3.02 3.69 15.82
CA CYS A 589 -2.59 4.87 16.58
C CYS A 589 -3.78 5.54 17.29
N PRO A 590 -3.80 5.58 18.64
CA PRO A 590 -4.86 6.26 19.39
C PRO A 590 -4.89 7.77 19.08
N ALA A 591 -3.73 8.40 18.94
CA ALA A 591 -3.64 9.82 18.61
C ALA A 591 -4.27 10.15 17.25
N TYR A 592 -4.10 9.27 16.26
CA TYR A 592 -4.77 9.44 14.96
C TYR A 592 -6.29 9.31 15.08
N VAL A 593 -6.80 8.32 15.83
CA VAL A 593 -8.25 8.18 16.02
C VAL A 593 -8.87 9.40 16.69
N LEU A 594 -8.17 10.02 17.65
CA LEU A 594 -8.65 11.23 18.32
C LEU A 594 -8.51 12.53 17.53
N THR A 595 -7.59 12.58 16.56
CA THR A 595 -7.24 13.84 15.86
C THR A 595 -7.64 13.83 14.39
N CYS A 596 -7.83 12.65 13.80
CA CYS A 596 -7.90 12.40 12.36
C CYS A 596 -6.70 12.99 11.58
N ASP A 597 -5.61 13.33 12.28
CA ASP A 597 -4.43 13.98 11.71
C ASP A 597 -3.32 12.94 11.51
N GLU A 598 -2.99 12.62 10.25
CA GLU A 598 -1.96 11.63 9.97
C GLU A 598 -0.56 12.07 10.44
N LEU A 599 -0.31 13.37 10.66
CA LEU A 599 1.00 13.90 11.08
C LEU A 599 1.44 13.37 12.46
N VAL A 600 0.50 12.94 13.30
CA VAL A 600 0.80 12.39 14.63
C VAL A 600 1.34 10.95 14.57
N THR A 601 1.21 10.28 13.42
CA THR A 601 1.49 8.85 13.26
C THR A 601 2.96 8.56 13.01
N GLY A 602 3.39 7.32 13.31
CA GLY A 602 4.76 6.87 13.05
C GLY A 602 5.18 6.99 11.58
N ARG A 603 4.27 6.69 10.63
CA ARG A 603 4.55 6.82 9.19
C ARG A 603 4.90 8.25 8.80
N SER A 604 4.08 9.21 9.22
CA SER A 604 4.28 10.63 8.88
C SER A 604 5.50 11.22 9.57
N LYS A 605 5.80 10.79 10.79
CA LYS A 605 7.02 11.18 11.51
C LYS A 605 8.29 10.74 10.80
N LEU A 606 8.34 9.51 10.28
CA LEU A 606 9.47 9.07 9.45
C LEU A 606 9.56 9.87 8.15
N ARG A 607 8.42 10.20 7.52
CA ARG A 607 8.39 11.08 6.34
C ARG A 607 8.84 12.51 6.65
N MET A 608 8.59 12.98 7.87
CA MET A 608 9.03 14.29 8.36
C MET A 608 10.55 14.30 8.51
N ALA A 609 11.11 13.24 9.12
CA ALA A 609 12.55 13.04 9.16
C ALA A 609 13.15 13.00 7.75
N GLU A 610 12.61 12.21 6.82
CA GLU A 610 13.07 12.15 5.42
C GLU A 610 13.05 13.53 4.73
N ALA A 611 11.97 14.29 4.90
CA ALA A 611 11.82 15.60 4.30
C ALA A 611 12.89 16.59 4.83
N TRP A 612 13.12 16.62 6.14
CA TRP A 612 14.19 17.45 6.71
C TRP A 612 15.59 17.02 6.29
N LEU A 613 15.86 15.72 6.23
CA LEU A 613 17.12 15.18 5.74
C LEU A 613 17.37 15.53 4.26
N SER A 614 16.29 15.72 3.50
CA SER A 614 16.34 16.16 2.11
C SER A 614 16.39 17.69 1.95
N GLY A 615 16.46 18.44 3.05
CA GLY A 615 16.50 19.90 3.07
C GLY A 615 15.15 20.58 2.81
N GLU A 616 14.03 19.86 2.92
CA GLU A 616 12.70 20.45 2.80
C GLU A 616 12.35 21.23 4.07
N GLU A 617 11.76 22.42 3.92
CA GLU A 617 11.24 23.17 5.06
C GLU A 617 9.82 22.71 5.42
N ILE A 618 9.59 22.56 6.73
CA ILE A 618 8.31 22.20 7.34
C ILE A 618 7.97 23.31 8.32
N CYS A 619 6.74 23.82 8.27
CA CYS A 619 6.33 24.90 9.16
C CYS A 619 6.13 24.39 10.60
N ALA A 620 6.27 25.29 11.57
CA ALA A 620 6.13 24.95 12.98
C ALA A 620 4.78 24.28 13.30
N SER A 621 3.68 24.75 12.71
CA SER A 621 2.34 24.19 12.97
C SER A 621 2.17 22.73 12.54
N GLU A 622 2.87 22.29 11.48
CA GLU A 622 2.88 20.90 11.02
C GLU A 622 3.91 20.07 11.80
N ALA A 623 5.09 20.63 12.06
CA ALA A 623 6.14 19.97 12.81
C ALA A 623 5.70 19.66 14.25
N HIS A 624 5.03 20.60 14.93
CA HIS A 624 4.55 20.44 16.30
C HIS A 624 3.53 19.29 16.48
N ARG A 625 2.88 18.81 15.41
CA ARG A 625 2.03 17.60 15.47
C ARG A 625 2.81 16.36 15.89
N SER A 626 4.13 16.38 15.69
CA SER A 626 5.03 15.41 16.27
C SER A 626 5.17 15.53 17.80
N PHE A 627 4.35 16.25 18.55
CA PHE A 627 4.33 16.13 20.02
C PHE A 627 3.04 15.48 20.54
N GLN A 628 2.09 15.17 19.65
CA GLN A 628 0.80 14.59 20.00
C GLN A 628 0.86 13.05 19.97
N CYS A 629 1.65 12.45 20.85
CA CYS A 629 1.87 11.00 20.89
C CYS A 629 1.99 10.47 22.30
N LEU A 630 1.35 9.32 22.54
CA LEU A 630 1.34 8.65 23.84
C LEU A 630 2.57 7.77 24.08
N ARG A 631 3.38 7.50 23.05
CA ARG A 631 4.49 6.52 23.07
C ARG A 631 4.10 5.11 23.57
N CYS A 632 2.86 4.71 23.32
CA CYS A 632 2.29 3.42 23.75
C CYS A 632 2.87 2.15 23.07
N GLY A 633 3.80 2.25 22.12
CA GLY A 633 4.40 1.09 21.44
C GLY A 633 3.52 0.36 20.41
N LEU A 634 2.20 0.59 20.38
CA LEU A 634 1.28 -0.11 19.46
C LEU A 634 1.69 -0.03 17.98
N CYS A 635 2.32 1.07 17.56
CA CYS A 635 2.79 1.23 16.18
C CYS A 635 3.95 0.30 15.83
N GLU A 636 4.77 -0.11 16.80
CA GLU A 636 5.90 -1.04 16.65
C GLU A 636 5.38 -2.49 16.57
N GLU A 637 4.40 -2.83 17.42
CA GLU A 637 3.74 -4.14 17.43
C GLU A 637 3.12 -4.52 16.08
N VAL A 638 2.47 -3.56 15.43
CA VAL A 638 1.85 -3.75 14.11
C VAL A 638 2.79 -3.47 12.93
N CYS A 639 4.05 -3.10 13.21
CA CYS A 639 4.99 -2.70 12.17
C CYS A 639 5.48 -3.91 11.38
N GLN A 640 5.16 -3.97 10.09
CA GLN A 640 5.56 -5.10 9.23
C GLN A 640 7.09 -5.29 9.18
N THR A 641 7.86 -4.23 9.38
CA THR A 641 9.33 -4.27 9.35
C THR A 641 9.98 -4.08 10.73
N ARG A 642 9.19 -4.08 11.82
CA ARG A 642 9.65 -3.99 13.22
C ARG A 642 10.61 -2.84 13.50
N LEU A 643 10.20 -1.65 13.09
CA LEU A 643 11.01 -0.44 13.24
C LEU A 643 10.99 0.12 14.67
N PRO A 644 12.10 0.73 15.14
CA PRO A 644 12.22 1.38 16.44
C PRO A 644 11.60 2.78 16.36
N LEU A 645 10.27 2.85 16.26
CA LEU A 645 9.54 4.07 15.99
C LEU A 645 9.60 5.03 17.18
N ARG A 646 9.61 4.54 18.43
CA ARG A 646 9.69 5.35 19.65
C ARG A 646 11.04 6.06 19.78
N GLU A 647 12.13 5.36 19.49
CA GLU A 647 13.48 5.92 19.50
C GLU A 647 13.66 6.97 18.41
N CYS A 648 13.25 6.63 17.17
CA CYS A 648 13.26 7.58 16.05
C CYS A 648 12.45 8.84 16.37
N TYR A 649 11.37 8.67 17.11
CA TYR A 649 10.51 9.75 17.45
C TYR A 649 11.12 10.67 18.50
N THR A 650 11.82 10.13 19.50
CA THR A 650 12.60 10.93 20.45
C THR A 650 13.63 11.81 19.74
N VAL A 651 14.30 11.26 18.73
CA VAL A 651 15.23 12.03 17.88
C VAL A 651 14.50 13.15 17.14
N LEU A 652 13.37 12.83 16.52
CA LEU A 652 12.57 13.81 15.78
C LEU A 652 12.09 14.96 16.67
N GLU A 653 11.55 14.68 17.85
CA GLU A 653 11.09 15.71 18.80
C GLU A 653 12.20 16.67 19.20
N ARG A 654 13.41 16.17 19.47
CA ARG A 654 14.59 17.01 19.76
C ARG A 654 14.93 17.91 18.58
N TRP A 655 14.83 17.41 17.34
CA TRP A 655 15.05 18.23 16.14
C TRP A 655 13.96 19.30 15.99
N VAL A 656 12.70 18.97 16.26
CA VAL A 656 11.59 19.93 16.21
C VAL A 656 11.78 21.02 17.26
N GLU A 657 12.05 20.65 18.50
CA GLU A 657 12.21 21.56 19.62
C GLU A 657 13.38 22.52 19.39
N LYS A 658 14.53 22.01 18.92
CA LYS A 658 15.69 22.84 18.60
C LYS A 658 15.40 23.88 17.51
N ARG A 659 14.49 23.59 16.58
CA ARG A 659 14.21 24.45 15.41
C ARG A 659 13.01 25.38 15.61
N HIS A 660 11.97 24.92 16.28
CA HIS A 660 10.68 25.59 16.37
C HIS A 660 10.22 25.84 17.81
N GLY A 661 10.97 25.38 18.81
CA GLY A 661 10.61 25.46 20.22
C GLY A 661 9.64 24.34 20.65
N TYR A 662 9.36 24.30 21.94
CA TYR A 662 8.46 23.31 22.54
C TYR A 662 6.99 23.80 22.51
N PRO A 663 6.03 23.04 21.94
CA PRO A 663 4.66 23.51 21.75
C PRO A 663 3.75 23.22 22.95
N GLN A 664 3.96 23.92 24.06
CA GLN A 664 3.29 23.66 25.35
C GLN A 664 1.75 23.65 25.27
N GLU A 665 1.14 24.65 24.60
CA GLU A 665 -0.32 24.74 24.51
C GLU A 665 -0.94 23.63 23.63
N LEU A 666 -0.25 23.24 22.55
CA LEU A 666 -0.71 22.14 21.70
C LEU A 666 -0.74 20.82 22.48
N ILE A 667 0.28 20.59 23.30
CA ILE A 667 0.40 19.39 24.13
C ILE A 667 -0.67 19.40 25.22
N ARG A 668 -0.87 20.53 25.90
CA ARG A 668 -1.96 20.68 26.88
C ARG A 668 -3.32 20.33 26.26
N GLY A 669 -3.65 20.89 25.09
CA GLY A 669 -4.90 20.58 24.40
C GLY A 669 -5.02 19.12 23.96
N PHE A 670 -3.91 18.49 23.56
CA PHE A 670 -3.88 17.05 23.25
C PHE A 670 -4.15 16.21 24.49
N VAL A 671 -3.48 16.50 25.60
CA VAL A 671 -3.66 15.78 26.88
C VAL A 671 -5.10 15.91 27.36
N THR A 672 -5.69 17.11 27.36
CA THR A 672 -7.11 17.30 27.72
C THR A 672 -8.05 16.46 26.86
N ARG A 673 -7.79 16.35 25.55
CA ARG A 673 -8.58 15.47 24.67
C ARG A 673 -8.43 14.01 25.04
N VAL A 674 -7.20 13.55 25.26
CA VAL A 674 -6.91 12.17 25.67
C VAL A 674 -7.59 11.85 27.00
N ASP A 675 -7.68 12.80 27.94
CA ASP A 675 -8.42 12.63 29.20
C ASP A 675 -9.91 12.39 28.97
N GLY A 676 -10.51 13.24 28.14
CA GLY A 676 -11.94 13.18 27.82
C GLY A 676 -12.34 11.87 27.15
N ASP A 677 -11.40 11.23 26.44
CA ASP A 677 -11.61 10.01 25.66
C ASP A 677 -10.93 8.77 26.24
N ARG A 678 -10.59 8.75 27.55
CA ARG A 678 -9.95 7.60 28.21
C ARG A 678 -10.67 6.28 27.99
N GLU A 679 -11.99 6.27 28.07
CA GLU A 679 -12.78 5.05 27.91
C GLU A 679 -12.79 4.56 26.46
N LEU A 680 -12.82 5.48 25.49
CA LEU A 680 -12.65 5.13 24.08
C LEU A 680 -11.28 4.50 23.85
N ILE A 681 -10.22 5.07 24.43
CA ILE A 681 -8.86 4.54 24.32
C ILE A 681 -8.75 3.15 24.94
N ARG A 682 -9.28 2.97 26.15
CA ARG A 682 -9.27 1.67 26.84
C ARG A 682 -10.04 0.61 26.05
N SER A 683 -11.29 0.89 25.68
CA SER A 683 -12.17 -0.06 25.01
C SER A 683 -11.72 -0.41 23.58
N THR A 684 -11.05 0.51 22.89
CA THR A 684 -10.60 0.32 21.50
C THR A 684 -9.18 -0.27 21.43
N PHE A 685 -8.26 0.19 22.27
CA PHE A 685 -6.84 -0.15 22.18
C PHE A 685 -6.33 -1.00 23.35
N GLY A 686 -7.15 -1.25 24.37
CA GLY A 686 -6.71 -1.95 25.59
C GLY A 686 -5.67 -1.18 26.40
N LEU A 687 -5.58 0.14 26.20
CA LEU A 687 -4.60 0.98 26.88
C LEU A 687 -5.18 1.61 28.15
N ASP A 688 -4.75 1.12 29.30
CA ASP A 688 -5.03 1.77 30.59
C ASP A 688 -4.08 2.93 30.84
N LEU A 689 -4.58 4.12 30.58
CA LEU A 689 -3.84 5.37 30.77
C LEU A 689 -3.70 5.70 32.27
N PRO A 690 -2.47 6.00 32.75
CA PRO A 690 -2.28 6.46 34.12
C PRO A 690 -2.94 7.82 34.34
N GLU A 691 -3.35 8.13 35.57
CA GLU A 691 -3.73 9.50 35.95
C GLU A 691 -2.52 10.44 35.87
N TRP A 692 -2.77 11.68 35.44
CA TRP A 692 -1.79 12.75 35.42
C TRP A 692 -2.22 13.87 36.39
N SER A 693 -1.25 14.49 37.08
CA SER A 693 -1.53 15.60 37.99
C SER A 693 -1.75 16.90 37.19
N ALA A 694 -2.88 17.57 37.42
CA ALA A 694 -3.20 18.85 36.80
C ALA A 694 -2.40 20.03 37.40
N ASP A 695 -1.83 19.86 38.60
CA ASP A 695 -1.36 20.98 39.44
C ASP A 695 0.17 21.06 39.62
N GLY A 696 0.95 20.25 38.89
CA GLY A 696 2.42 20.34 38.87
C GLY A 696 2.95 21.29 37.78
N PRO A 697 4.17 21.85 37.90
CA PRO A 697 4.80 22.64 36.84
C PRO A 697 5.15 21.72 35.66
N GLY A 698 4.17 21.54 34.77
CA GLY A 698 4.23 20.69 33.59
C GLY A 698 3.13 19.62 33.59
N LEU A 699 2.10 19.80 32.77
CA LEU A 699 1.18 18.71 32.38
C LEU A 699 2.02 17.63 31.69
N ASN A 700 2.32 16.56 32.42
CA ASN A 700 3.48 15.73 32.14
C ASN A 700 3.15 14.57 31.17
N LEU A 701 2.93 14.90 29.89
CA LEU A 701 2.84 13.88 28.83
C LEU A 701 4.10 12.99 28.83
N GLN A 702 5.27 13.51 29.23
CA GLN A 702 6.50 12.73 29.34
C GLN A 702 6.44 11.68 30.46
N ASP A 703 5.77 11.94 31.59
CA ASP A 703 5.53 10.94 32.64
C ASP A 703 4.56 9.86 32.17
N VAL A 704 3.51 10.23 31.43
CA VAL A 704 2.57 9.28 30.82
C VAL A 704 3.30 8.39 29.83
N GLN A 705 4.11 9.00 28.96
CA GLN A 705 4.97 8.32 28.01
C GLN A 705 5.92 7.35 28.71
N ARG A 706 6.60 7.78 29.78
CA ARG A 706 7.51 6.92 30.56
C ARG A 706 6.78 5.75 31.23
N LYS A 707 5.59 5.98 31.80
CA LYS A 707 4.77 4.93 32.43
C LYS A 707 4.23 3.92 31.42
N LEU A 708 3.86 4.37 30.22
CA LEU A 708 3.42 3.49 29.13
C LEU A 708 4.58 2.73 28.49
N GLU A 709 5.76 3.34 28.37
CA GLU A 709 6.99 2.70 27.89
C GLU A 709 7.44 1.55 28.79
N VAL A 710 7.16 1.58 30.10
CA VAL A 710 7.46 0.50 31.05
C VAL A 710 6.45 -0.65 30.98
N LYS A 711 5.21 -0.39 30.56
CA LYS A 711 4.13 -1.41 30.47
C LYS A 711 4.14 -2.21 29.16
N ALA A 712 4.64 -1.62 28.07
CA ALA A 712 4.71 -2.22 26.74
C ALA A 712 6.08 -2.86 26.50
#